data_AF-A0A9D6RGD2-F1
#
_entry.id   AF-A0A9D6RGD2-F1
#
_cell.length_a   1.000
_cell.length_b   1.000
_cell.length_c   1.000
_cell.angle_alpha   90.00
_cell.angle_beta   90.00
_cell.angle_gamma   90.00
#
_symmetry.space_group_name_H-M   'P 1'
#
loop_
_entity.id
_entity.type
_entity.pdbx_description
1 polymer ?
#
loop_
_entity_poly.entity_id
_entity_poly.type
_entity_poly.pdbx_seq_one_letter_code
_entity_poly.pdbx_strand_id
1 'polypeptide(L)'
;MKYKSLLRFSTVAVLALSCPLVHAATITVTTTDNSSGPNDGLTSFDEALRSAGDGDTIRFEIPGPGPHRIATPLGGYPLITANDLTIEGYSQPGSAPNTNPILGGNNAHIQIVLDSTGEDTADVDPQDPDMKLIAHRSTRILYSGYGDSENGILAVFGADNFNISGISFIARRTAGSTDDPAIYAVALVKQSTHAHIHGCLFGLAPGESTQADLKPVASAVTGFRFRTGGDVYSEGAIIGTDGDGVNDRAEFNVVVGTRNAFGLELPGARLSGNYVNVFPDGLHFVDIDDNYAKWREAYTAGDSDPDDVTIENYENGRVTAGTIIGTNGDGVSDEDERNVFGHVVYDHHGEFYSSSVNAVLAGNYFGVGVDGVTPSPASTNIAPDFIEFGGSGQVRIGSNGDGVSDALEGNLIVNVNGGKFFIGNATTPVVSRRNTLVNCDSAVVPFVSGANGAASKYASYYAAYLADVDQGVAPVLQSVAGGVLKASIPLPSDAYPNVVLDLYKADPAAIAKLSSYPAALVHPGAFLGSYVDNGPGDLNPAVGELSIDVSAFGLSDDTYLTAAASYSSVAGSFNGTEAVTTPMSNPISVRPSLLIRLNLEAGLTELSWLGAPVQFDVHSSPVLTADASGWPLVPISADAFTSTGGRNVVTTSIDSAKAAAFYRLVGP
;
A
#
# COMPACT_ATOMS: atom_id res chain seq x y z
N MET A 1 83.15 10.48 13.90
CA MET A 1 82.79 9.06 14.15
C MET A 1 81.58 8.74 13.27
N LYS A 2 81.64 7.64 12.50
CA LYS A 2 80.59 6.61 12.29
C LYS A 2 79.12 7.12 12.20
N TYR A 3 78.29 6.91 11.17
CA TYR A 3 78.12 5.81 10.21
C TYR A 3 77.33 6.26 8.96
N LYS A 4 77.54 5.53 7.85
CA LYS A 4 76.80 5.53 6.58
C LYS A 4 75.37 5.00 6.73
N SER A 5 74.42 5.53 5.95
CA SER A 5 73.30 4.75 5.40
C SER A 5 73.19 5.01 3.89
N LEU A 6 73.36 3.93 3.11
CA LEU A 6 73.06 3.89 1.68
C LEU A 6 71.61 3.41 1.55
N LEU A 7 70.74 4.22 0.94
CA LEU A 7 69.44 3.78 0.47
C LEU A 7 69.56 3.42 -1.02
N ARG A 8 69.35 2.15 -1.35
CA ARG A 8 69.28 1.63 -2.73
C ARG A 8 67.87 1.91 -3.27
N PHE A 9 67.76 2.62 -4.38
CA PHE A 9 66.54 2.67 -5.18
C PHE A 9 66.46 1.39 -6.01
N SER A 10 65.47 0.54 -5.73
CA SER A 10 65.07 -0.57 -6.60
C SER A 10 63.91 -0.09 -7.47
N THR A 11 64.14 -0.02 -8.78
CA THR A 11 63.11 0.27 -9.79
C THR A 11 62.15 -0.92 -9.87
N VAL A 12 60.91 -0.74 -9.41
CA VAL A 12 59.82 -1.71 -9.64
C VAL A 12 59.23 -1.39 -11.02
N ALA A 13 59.42 -2.30 -11.97
CA ALA A 13 58.69 -2.26 -13.23
C ALA A 13 57.25 -2.68 -12.96
N VAL A 14 56.31 -1.72 -13.02
CA VAL A 14 54.88 -2.00 -12.99
C VAL A 14 54.50 -2.58 -14.35
N LEU A 15 54.25 -3.89 -14.40
CA LEU A 15 53.62 -4.55 -15.53
C LEU A 15 52.14 -4.14 -15.51
N ALA A 16 51.77 -3.19 -16.36
CA ALA A 16 50.36 -2.84 -16.58
C ALA A 16 49.69 -4.05 -17.26
N LEU A 17 49.03 -4.88 -16.47
CA LEU A 17 48.03 -5.83 -16.96
C LEU A 17 46.90 -4.99 -17.55
N SER A 18 46.92 -4.81 -18.86
CA SER A 18 45.76 -4.35 -19.63
C SER A 18 44.68 -5.43 -19.52
N CYS A 19 43.81 -5.31 -18.51
CA CYS A 19 42.54 -5.99 -18.52
C CYS A 19 41.76 -5.39 -19.70
N PRO A 20 41.37 -6.17 -20.74
CA PRO A 20 40.50 -5.64 -21.77
C PRO A 20 39.20 -5.22 -21.08
N LEU A 21 38.84 -3.94 -21.21
CA LEU A 21 37.46 -3.50 -20.99
C LEU A 21 36.62 -4.29 -21.99
N VAL A 22 35.96 -5.36 -21.54
CA VAL A 22 34.91 -6.00 -22.31
C VAL A 22 33.81 -4.96 -22.42
N HIS A 23 33.55 -4.49 -23.64
CA HIS A 23 32.49 -3.55 -23.89
C HIS A 23 31.18 -4.31 -23.83
N ALA A 24 30.21 -3.80 -23.06
CA ALA A 24 28.83 -4.25 -23.09
C ALA A 24 28.34 -4.38 -24.55
N ALA A 25 27.85 -5.55 -24.93
CA ALA A 25 27.32 -5.82 -26.24
C ALA A 25 25.85 -5.39 -26.33
N THR A 26 25.43 -5.02 -27.53
CA THR A 26 24.00 -4.88 -27.87
C THR A 26 23.58 -6.08 -28.71
N ILE A 27 22.62 -6.85 -28.22
CA ILE A 27 22.07 -8.02 -28.90
C ILE A 27 20.66 -7.65 -29.40
N THR A 28 20.46 -7.65 -30.71
CA THR A 28 19.19 -7.24 -31.31
C THR A 28 18.34 -8.45 -31.67
N VAL A 29 17.16 -8.57 -31.06
CA VAL A 29 16.12 -9.53 -31.41
C VAL A 29 15.41 -9.08 -32.68
N THR A 30 15.36 -9.93 -33.70
CA THR A 30 14.81 -9.60 -35.03
C THR A 30 13.67 -10.52 -35.46
N THR A 31 13.29 -11.49 -34.64
CA THR A 31 12.20 -12.43 -34.95
C THR A 31 11.40 -12.79 -33.69
N THR A 32 10.11 -13.08 -33.87
CA THR A 32 9.24 -13.64 -32.83
C THR A 32 9.39 -15.16 -32.69
N ASP A 33 10.09 -15.79 -33.63
CA ASP A 33 10.22 -17.24 -33.70
C ASP A 33 11.39 -17.74 -32.82
N ASN A 34 11.08 -18.17 -31.59
CA ASN A 34 12.07 -18.79 -30.70
C ASN A 34 12.57 -20.18 -31.17
N SER A 35 12.09 -20.69 -32.30
CA SER A 35 12.69 -21.86 -32.95
C SER A 35 13.76 -21.50 -34.00
N SER A 36 14.01 -20.21 -34.23
CA SER A 36 15.15 -19.74 -35.03
C SER A 36 16.45 -20.23 -34.40
N GLY A 37 17.39 -20.61 -35.26
CA GLY A 37 18.64 -21.25 -34.84
C GLY A 37 19.84 -20.38 -35.18
N PRO A 38 20.98 -20.58 -34.49
CA PRO A 38 22.16 -19.76 -34.73
C PRO A 38 22.59 -19.82 -36.20
N ASN A 39 22.95 -18.67 -36.76
CA ASN A 39 23.43 -18.48 -38.15
C ASN A 39 22.35 -18.55 -39.25
N ASP A 40 21.06 -18.43 -38.93
CA ASP A 40 19.99 -18.30 -39.94
C ASP A 40 19.74 -16.86 -40.41
N GLY A 41 20.48 -15.89 -39.83
CA GLY A 41 20.37 -14.46 -40.15
C GLY A 41 19.29 -13.73 -39.36
N LEU A 42 18.63 -14.42 -38.42
CA LEU A 42 17.72 -13.87 -37.44
C LEU A 42 18.34 -14.03 -36.05
N THR A 43 17.71 -13.39 -35.06
CA THR A 43 18.05 -13.59 -33.65
C THR A 43 16.76 -13.57 -32.87
N SER A 44 16.41 -14.70 -32.26
CA SER A 44 15.27 -14.81 -31.35
C SER A 44 15.60 -14.24 -29.98
N PHE A 45 14.57 -14.05 -29.16
CA PHE A 45 14.75 -13.66 -27.77
C PHE A 45 15.39 -14.77 -26.93
N ASP A 46 15.09 -16.05 -27.19
CA ASP A 46 15.79 -17.18 -26.54
C ASP A 46 17.29 -17.19 -26.86
N GLU A 47 17.67 -16.98 -28.12
CA GLU A 47 19.09 -16.86 -28.51
C GLU A 47 19.77 -15.65 -27.86
N ALA A 48 19.08 -14.51 -27.79
CA ALA A 48 19.59 -13.31 -27.14
C ALA A 48 19.86 -13.55 -25.64
N LEU A 49 18.93 -14.17 -24.92
CA LEU A 49 19.11 -14.51 -23.51
C LEU A 49 20.23 -15.53 -23.27
N ARG A 50 20.40 -16.52 -24.16
CA ARG A 50 21.49 -17.51 -24.04
C ARG A 50 22.88 -16.93 -24.34
N SER A 51 22.94 -15.84 -25.10
CA SER A 51 24.21 -15.22 -25.52
C SER A 51 24.61 -14.02 -24.68
N ALA A 52 23.67 -13.40 -23.97
CA ALA A 52 23.92 -12.25 -23.10
C ALA A 52 24.91 -12.58 -21.97
N GLY A 53 25.88 -11.69 -21.80
CA GLY A 53 26.80 -11.64 -20.66
C GLY A 53 26.58 -10.40 -19.80
N ASP A 54 27.45 -10.24 -18.80
CA ASP A 54 27.37 -9.12 -17.85
C ASP A 54 27.48 -7.76 -18.55
N GLY A 55 26.55 -6.85 -18.25
CA GLY A 55 26.47 -5.50 -18.78
C GLY A 55 25.82 -5.38 -20.16
N ASP A 56 25.44 -6.49 -20.81
CA ASP A 56 24.86 -6.46 -22.14
C ASP A 56 23.46 -5.82 -22.16
N THR A 57 23.04 -5.37 -23.34
CA THR A 57 21.68 -4.87 -23.59
C THR A 57 21.02 -5.70 -24.68
N ILE A 58 19.86 -6.27 -24.38
CA ILE A 58 18.97 -6.89 -25.36
C ILE A 58 17.97 -5.84 -25.85
N ARG A 59 17.98 -5.59 -27.16
CA ARG A 59 17.07 -4.68 -27.87
C ARG A 59 16.22 -5.45 -28.88
N PHE A 60 15.16 -4.82 -29.39
CA PHE A 60 14.22 -5.41 -30.34
C PHE A 60 14.15 -4.56 -31.60
N GLU A 61 14.26 -5.21 -32.77
CA GLU A 61 14.04 -4.64 -34.10
C GLU A 61 13.30 -5.66 -34.98
N ILE A 62 12.20 -6.20 -34.46
CA ILE A 62 11.40 -7.20 -35.19
C ILE A 62 10.69 -6.51 -36.36
N PRO A 63 10.85 -6.99 -37.61
CA PRO A 63 10.22 -6.36 -38.77
C PRO A 63 8.69 -6.47 -38.77
N GLY A 64 8.04 -5.43 -39.31
CA GLY A 64 6.60 -5.39 -39.53
C GLY A 64 5.85 -4.56 -38.49
N PRO A 65 4.52 -4.44 -38.63
CA PRO A 65 3.70 -3.81 -37.60
C PRO A 65 3.62 -4.71 -36.36
N GLY A 66 3.80 -4.14 -35.17
CA GLY A 66 3.51 -4.83 -33.92
C GLY A 66 2.04 -4.66 -33.46
N PRO A 67 1.71 -5.06 -32.21
CA PRO A 67 2.62 -5.66 -31.25
C PRO A 67 3.10 -7.05 -31.68
N HIS A 68 4.37 -7.34 -31.40
CA HIS A 68 5.04 -8.60 -31.67
C HIS A 68 4.88 -9.55 -30.48
N ARG A 69 4.12 -10.63 -30.69
CA ARG A 69 3.94 -11.68 -29.70
C ARG A 69 5.03 -12.73 -29.85
N ILE A 70 5.82 -12.91 -28.81
CA ILE A 70 6.89 -13.90 -28.72
C ILE A 70 6.39 -15.00 -27.79
N ALA A 71 6.03 -16.14 -28.36
CA ALA A 71 5.60 -17.29 -27.58
C ALA A 71 6.78 -17.83 -26.77
N THR A 72 6.64 -17.93 -25.45
CA THR A 72 7.64 -18.52 -24.57
C THR A 72 8.00 -19.92 -25.07
N PRO A 73 9.26 -20.37 -25.10
CA PRO A 73 9.61 -21.72 -25.55
C PRO A 73 8.95 -22.79 -24.68
N LEU A 74 8.71 -23.98 -25.24
CA LEU A 74 8.41 -25.17 -24.45
C LEU A 74 9.61 -25.49 -23.56
N GLY A 75 9.41 -25.52 -22.24
CA GLY A 75 10.47 -25.59 -21.23
C GLY A 75 11.01 -24.22 -20.78
N GLY A 76 10.48 -23.12 -21.34
CA GLY A 76 10.80 -21.76 -20.95
C GLY A 76 12.11 -21.20 -21.51
N TYR A 77 12.36 -19.94 -21.19
CA TYR A 77 13.62 -19.24 -21.43
C TYR A 77 14.71 -19.73 -20.45
N PRO A 78 16.02 -19.57 -20.78
CA PRO A 78 17.09 -19.85 -19.82
C PRO A 78 17.00 -18.97 -18.57
N LEU A 79 17.58 -19.44 -17.46
CA LEU A 79 17.79 -18.60 -16.28
C LEU A 79 18.73 -17.45 -16.64
N ILE A 80 18.37 -16.24 -16.19
CA ILE A 80 19.17 -15.04 -16.39
C ILE A 80 20.18 -14.96 -15.25
N THR A 81 21.46 -15.15 -15.55
CA THR A 81 22.56 -15.08 -14.56
C THR A 81 23.52 -13.91 -14.79
N ALA A 82 23.29 -13.13 -15.85
CA ALA A 82 24.14 -12.01 -16.21
C ALA A 82 23.84 -10.79 -15.33
N ASN A 83 24.88 -10.22 -14.73
CA ASN A 83 24.78 -8.97 -13.96
C ASN A 83 24.62 -7.78 -14.91
N ASP A 84 24.00 -6.69 -14.46
CA ASP A 84 23.84 -5.45 -15.24
C ASP A 84 23.16 -5.66 -16.61
N LEU A 85 22.42 -6.77 -16.79
CA LEU A 85 21.72 -7.06 -18.04
C LEU A 85 20.51 -6.13 -18.18
N THR A 86 20.42 -5.45 -19.32
CA THR A 86 19.25 -4.63 -19.67
C THR A 86 18.43 -5.29 -20.78
N ILE A 87 17.11 -5.41 -20.59
CA ILE A 87 16.15 -5.81 -21.63
C ILE A 87 15.27 -4.59 -21.95
N GLU A 88 15.52 -3.98 -23.11
CA GLU A 88 14.94 -2.68 -23.50
C GLU A 88 13.82 -2.87 -24.54
N GLY A 89 12.60 -3.18 -24.09
CA GLY A 89 11.43 -3.35 -24.95
C GLY A 89 11.06 -2.09 -25.74
N TYR A 90 11.32 -0.90 -25.18
CA TYR A 90 11.11 0.39 -25.84
C TYR A 90 12.08 0.67 -27.01
N SER A 91 13.03 -0.23 -27.27
CA SER A 91 13.84 -0.16 -28.48
C SER A 91 13.09 -0.60 -29.75
N GLN A 92 11.99 -1.37 -29.62
CA GLN A 92 11.20 -1.84 -30.76
C GLN A 92 10.61 -0.64 -31.54
N PRO A 93 10.82 -0.56 -32.87
CA PRO A 93 10.19 0.45 -33.70
C PRO A 93 8.68 0.59 -33.46
N GLY A 94 8.26 1.83 -33.23
CA GLY A 94 6.87 2.18 -32.94
C GLY A 94 6.51 2.15 -31.46
N SER A 95 7.36 1.63 -30.57
CA SER A 95 7.11 1.71 -29.13
C SER A 95 7.41 3.11 -28.56
N ALA A 96 6.79 3.44 -27.43
CA ALA A 96 7.04 4.68 -26.71
C ALA A 96 6.74 4.52 -25.20
N PRO A 97 7.59 5.02 -24.30
CA PRO A 97 7.31 5.02 -22.87
C PRO A 97 6.16 5.94 -22.49
N ASN A 98 5.61 5.73 -21.30
CA ASN A 98 4.59 6.62 -20.75
C ASN A 98 5.16 8.03 -20.51
N THR A 99 4.34 9.05 -20.78
CA THR A 99 4.68 10.47 -20.53
C THR A 99 3.72 11.16 -19.57
N ASN A 100 2.59 10.52 -19.27
CA ASN A 100 1.59 11.08 -18.37
C ASN A 100 2.08 10.99 -16.91
N PRO A 101 1.71 11.94 -16.04
CA PRO A 101 1.94 11.78 -14.62
C PRO A 101 1.16 10.57 -14.09
N ILE A 102 1.53 10.06 -12.92
CA ILE A 102 0.90 8.85 -12.34
C ILE A 102 -0.61 9.00 -12.06
N LEU A 103 -1.15 10.23 -12.04
CA LEU A 103 -2.59 10.49 -11.94
C LEU A 103 -3.27 10.77 -13.30
N GLY A 104 -2.57 10.55 -14.42
CA GLY A 104 -3.02 10.90 -15.77
C GLY A 104 -3.48 9.75 -16.66
N GLY A 105 -3.49 8.51 -16.15
CA GLY A 105 -3.65 7.30 -16.97
C GLY A 105 -2.37 6.99 -17.77
N ASN A 106 -2.03 5.70 -17.90
CA ASN A 106 -0.85 5.25 -18.61
C ASN A 106 -1.07 5.33 -20.14
N ASN A 107 -0.15 6.00 -20.84
CA ASN A 107 -0.18 6.14 -22.30
C ASN A 107 1.00 5.45 -23.01
N ALA A 108 1.72 4.54 -22.34
CA ALA A 108 2.79 3.79 -22.95
C ALA A 108 2.29 3.02 -24.17
N HIS A 109 3.07 3.05 -25.24
CA HIS A 109 2.83 2.27 -26.44
C HIS A 109 3.81 1.10 -26.48
N ILE A 110 3.43 -0.02 -25.87
CA ILE A 110 4.24 -1.24 -25.82
C ILE A 110 4.07 -2.02 -27.13
N GLN A 111 5.17 -2.58 -27.65
CA GLN A 111 5.17 -3.36 -28.90
C GLN A 111 5.68 -4.79 -28.73
N ILE A 112 6.22 -5.17 -27.59
CA ILE A 112 6.71 -6.53 -27.34
C ILE A 112 5.83 -7.21 -26.31
N VAL A 113 5.39 -8.43 -26.61
CA VAL A 113 4.57 -9.27 -25.73
C VAL A 113 5.27 -10.60 -25.52
N LEU A 114 5.59 -10.93 -24.28
CA LEU A 114 6.01 -12.28 -23.90
C LEU A 114 4.77 -13.09 -23.54
N ASP A 115 4.51 -14.13 -24.34
CA ASP A 115 3.23 -14.84 -24.35
C ASP A 115 3.39 -16.28 -23.84
N SER A 116 2.90 -16.50 -22.62
CA SER A 116 2.81 -17.80 -21.95
C SER A 116 1.36 -18.29 -21.84
N THR A 117 0.48 -17.88 -22.77
CA THR A 117 -0.93 -18.32 -22.78
C THR A 117 -1.13 -19.71 -23.40
N GLY A 118 -0.12 -20.26 -24.07
CA GLY A 118 -0.18 -21.59 -24.69
C GLY A 118 -0.42 -22.73 -23.68
N GLU A 119 -1.28 -23.67 -24.06
CA GLU A 119 -1.60 -24.89 -23.30
C GLU A 119 -0.75 -26.10 -23.72
N ASP A 120 0.14 -25.93 -24.70
CA ASP A 120 0.93 -27.02 -25.21
C ASP A 120 2.01 -27.47 -24.22
N THR A 121 2.18 -28.78 -24.12
CA THR A 121 3.08 -29.43 -23.16
C THR A 121 4.01 -30.44 -23.84
N ALA A 122 5.09 -30.82 -23.15
CA ALA A 122 5.94 -31.94 -23.54
C ALA A 122 6.31 -32.83 -22.35
N ASP A 123 6.41 -34.14 -22.60
CA ASP A 123 6.58 -35.20 -21.58
C ASP A 123 7.93 -35.18 -20.82
N VAL A 124 8.86 -34.30 -21.21
CA VAL A 124 10.20 -34.23 -20.61
C VAL A 124 10.61 -32.78 -20.44
N ASP A 125 10.81 -32.37 -19.19
CA ASP A 125 11.54 -31.15 -18.84
C ASP A 125 13.03 -31.29 -19.19
N PRO A 126 13.61 -30.42 -20.04
CA PRO A 126 15.04 -30.44 -20.35
C PRO A 126 15.96 -30.23 -19.13
N GLN A 127 15.46 -29.63 -18.04
CA GLN A 127 16.22 -29.30 -16.85
C GLN A 127 16.26 -30.43 -15.81
N ASP A 128 15.32 -31.38 -15.85
CA ASP A 128 15.32 -32.59 -15.00
C ASP A 128 14.69 -33.81 -15.70
N PRO A 129 15.43 -34.45 -16.62
CA PRO A 129 14.92 -35.61 -17.38
C PRO A 129 14.69 -36.86 -16.53
N ASP A 130 15.16 -36.90 -15.28
CA ASP A 130 15.01 -38.04 -14.37
C ASP A 130 13.69 -37.96 -13.57
N MET A 131 13.19 -36.75 -13.29
CA MET A 131 11.90 -36.52 -12.62
C MET A 131 10.68 -36.62 -13.54
N LYS A 132 10.86 -36.54 -14.88
CA LYS A 132 9.78 -36.56 -15.90
C LYS A 132 8.68 -35.53 -15.65
N LEU A 133 9.05 -34.31 -15.28
CA LEU A 133 8.09 -33.22 -15.13
C LEU A 133 7.61 -32.73 -16.50
N ILE A 134 6.34 -32.30 -16.55
CA ILE A 134 5.72 -31.77 -17.77
C ILE A 134 6.32 -30.40 -18.08
N ALA A 135 6.86 -30.23 -19.28
CA ALA A 135 7.34 -28.95 -19.77
C ALA A 135 6.16 -28.11 -20.27
N HIS A 136 6.13 -26.83 -19.87
CA HIS A 136 5.12 -25.84 -20.25
C HIS A 136 5.77 -24.66 -20.98
N ARG A 137 4.96 -23.73 -21.46
CA ARG A 137 5.37 -22.42 -22.00
C ARG A 137 5.87 -21.46 -20.91
N SER A 138 6.74 -21.93 -20.02
CA SER A 138 7.31 -21.20 -18.89
C SER A 138 8.54 -21.91 -18.34
N THR A 139 9.45 -21.16 -17.75
CA THR A 139 10.70 -21.64 -17.15
C THR A 139 10.44 -22.20 -15.76
N ARG A 140 10.87 -23.44 -15.52
CA ARG A 140 10.75 -24.07 -14.21
C ARG A 140 11.70 -23.43 -13.19
N ILE A 141 11.22 -23.23 -11.97
CA ILE A 141 11.99 -22.63 -10.86
C ILE A 141 12.11 -23.65 -9.73
N LEU A 142 12.81 -24.76 -9.99
CA LEU A 142 12.98 -25.88 -9.05
C LEU A 142 14.00 -25.57 -7.95
N TYR A 143 13.80 -24.48 -7.24
CA TYR A 143 14.72 -23.96 -6.24
C TYR A 143 13.98 -23.67 -4.94
N SER A 144 14.62 -23.99 -3.81
CA SER A 144 14.08 -23.65 -2.48
C SER A 144 13.57 -22.20 -2.41
N GLY A 145 12.40 -21.99 -1.79
CA GLY A 145 11.70 -20.71 -1.79
C GLY A 145 10.61 -20.68 -2.84
N TYR A 146 10.92 -21.26 -4.00
CA TYR A 146 9.99 -21.75 -4.99
C TYR A 146 9.85 -23.27 -4.82
N GLY A 147 9.12 -23.92 -5.72
CA GLY A 147 8.88 -25.35 -5.74
C GLY A 147 8.60 -25.86 -7.15
N ASP A 148 8.08 -27.07 -7.23
CA ASP A 148 7.65 -27.68 -8.49
C ASP A 148 6.28 -27.15 -8.94
N SER A 149 5.56 -26.42 -8.09
CA SER A 149 4.31 -25.72 -8.39
C SER A 149 4.50 -24.33 -9.00
N GLU A 150 5.74 -23.86 -9.21
CA GLU A 150 6.02 -22.50 -9.66
C GLU A 150 7.01 -22.41 -10.84
N ASN A 151 6.60 -21.64 -11.84
CA ASN A 151 7.38 -21.29 -13.02
C ASN A 151 7.44 -19.76 -13.19
N GLY A 152 8.38 -19.30 -14.02
CA GLY A 152 8.51 -17.91 -14.46
C GLY A 152 8.46 -17.79 -15.98
N ILE A 153 8.04 -16.65 -16.51
CA ILE A 153 8.34 -16.28 -17.90
C ILE A 153 9.83 -15.95 -17.95
N LEU A 154 10.29 -15.06 -17.07
CA LEU A 154 11.71 -14.76 -16.86
C LEU A 154 12.09 -15.09 -15.41
N ALA A 155 13.17 -15.86 -15.24
CA ALA A 155 13.73 -16.17 -13.94
C ALA A 155 15.16 -15.64 -13.85
N VAL A 156 15.36 -14.63 -13.00
CA VAL A 156 16.65 -14.03 -12.69
C VAL A 156 17.27 -14.82 -11.55
N PHE A 157 18.51 -15.29 -11.71
CA PHE A 157 19.13 -16.25 -10.81
C PHE A 157 20.50 -15.76 -10.34
N GLY A 158 20.53 -15.13 -9.17
CA GLY A 158 21.74 -14.62 -8.54
C GLY A 158 22.47 -13.53 -9.32
N ALA A 159 21.75 -12.81 -10.18
CA ALA A 159 22.27 -11.67 -10.92
C ALA A 159 21.99 -10.36 -10.17
N ASP A 160 22.95 -9.44 -10.22
CA ASP A 160 22.80 -8.09 -9.71
C ASP A 160 22.38 -7.12 -10.82
N ASN A 161 21.59 -6.11 -10.47
CA ASN A 161 21.22 -4.98 -11.33
C ASN A 161 20.59 -5.36 -12.68
N PHE A 162 19.70 -6.37 -12.68
CA PHE A 162 18.89 -6.72 -13.85
C PHE A 162 17.85 -5.63 -14.14
N ASN A 163 17.80 -5.10 -15.36
CA ASN A 163 16.86 -4.06 -15.78
C ASN A 163 15.96 -4.56 -16.91
N ILE A 164 14.65 -4.31 -16.83
CA ILE A 164 13.71 -4.61 -17.90
C ILE A 164 12.63 -3.53 -18.02
N SER A 165 12.35 -3.13 -19.27
CA SER A 165 11.29 -2.15 -19.56
C SER A 165 10.57 -2.36 -20.87
N GLY A 166 9.35 -1.81 -20.98
CA GLY A 166 8.59 -1.75 -22.23
C GLY A 166 8.12 -3.10 -22.75
N ILE A 167 7.88 -4.07 -21.86
CA ILE A 167 7.41 -5.41 -22.18
C ILE A 167 6.01 -5.63 -21.62
N SER A 168 5.15 -6.28 -22.41
CA SER A 168 3.89 -6.84 -21.93
C SER A 168 4.06 -8.33 -21.60
N PHE A 169 3.59 -8.74 -20.44
CA PHE A 169 3.60 -10.14 -19.97
C PHE A 169 2.17 -10.65 -19.86
N ILE A 170 1.89 -11.76 -20.55
CA ILE A 170 0.60 -12.43 -20.48
C ILE A 170 0.77 -13.92 -20.29
N ALA A 171 -0.16 -14.52 -19.56
CA ALA A 171 -0.21 -15.95 -19.32
C ALA A 171 -1.65 -16.46 -19.22
N ARG A 172 -1.78 -17.77 -19.15
CA ARG A 172 -3.03 -18.44 -18.75
C ARG A 172 -3.09 -18.57 -17.23
N ARG A 173 -4.30 -18.65 -16.69
CA ARG A 173 -4.49 -19.08 -15.30
C ARG A 173 -4.12 -20.56 -15.21
N THR A 174 -3.37 -20.92 -14.18
CA THR A 174 -2.89 -22.28 -13.94
C THR A 174 -3.38 -22.78 -12.59
N ALA A 175 -3.27 -24.08 -12.38
CA ALA A 175 -3.65 -24.68 -11.10
C ALA A 175 -2.68 -24.37 -9.96
N GLY A 176 -1.44 -23.97 -10.25
CA GLY A 176 -0.42 -23.80 -9.21
C GLY A 176 0.02 -25.13 -8.60
N SER A 177 0.06 -26.20 -9.41
CA SER A 177 0.45 -27.55 -8.99
C SER A 177 1.69 -28.03 -9.75
N THR A 178 2.28 -29.15 -9.34
CA THR A 178 3.43 -29.76 -10.03
C THR A 178 3.20 -29.95 -11.54
N ASP A 179 2.00 -30.40 -11.90
CA ASP A 179 1.61 -30.71 -13.28
C ASP A 179 1.19 -29.47 -14.08
N ASP A 180 0.68 -28.43 -13.42
CA ASP A 180 0.31 -27.15 -14.02
C ASP A 180 0.75 -25.97 -13.13
N PRO A 181 2.04 -25.63 -13.15
CA PRO A 181 2.63 -24.68 -12.21
C PRO A 181 2.13 -23.25 -12.42
N ALA A 182 2.11 -22.45 -11.35
CA ALA A 182 1.91 -21.01 -11.37
C ALA A 182 2.92 -20.36 -12.33
N ILE A 183 2.49 -19.34 -13.09
CA ILE A 183 3.37 -18.61 -14.02
C ILE A 183 3.57 -17.20 -13.50
N TYR A 184 4.77 -16.88 -13.03
CA TYR A 184 5.19 -15.53 -12.65
C TYR A 184 5.80 -14.80 -13.85
N ALA A 185 5.62 -13.49 -14.00
CA ALA A 185 6.27 -12.77 -15.10
C ALA A 185 7.78 -12.66 -14.88
N VAL A 186 8.21 -12.10 -13.74
CA VAL A 186 9.62 -12.00 -13.34
C VAL A 186 9.82 -12.63 -11.96
N ALA A 187 10.65 -13.67 -11.88
CA ALA A 187 11.01 -14.31 -10.62
C ALA A 187 12.47 -14.02 -10.24
N LEU A 188 12.69 -13.44 -9.06
CA LEU A 188 13.99 -13.10 -8.50
C LEU A 188 14.48 -14.21 -7.58
N VAL A 189 15.34 -15.07 -8.11
CA VAL A 189 15.81 -16.30 -7.47
C VAL A 189 17.24 -16.12 -6.95
N LYS A 190 17.53 -16.73 -5.79
CA LYS A 190 18.89 -16.91 -5.26
C LYS A 190 19.73 -15.61 -5.21
N GLN A 191 19.29 -14.62 -4.43
CA GLN A 191 20.00 -13.33 -4.30
C GLN A 191 20.11 -12.57 -5.63
N SER A 192 18.99 -12.40 -6.33
CA SER A 192 18.97 -11.46 -7.44
C SER A 192 18.77 -10.06 -6.87
N THR A 193 19.80 -9.23 -6.93
CA THR A 193 19.86 -7.96 -6.19
C THR A 193 19.67 -6.76 -7.12
N HIS A 194 19.09 -5.68 -6.62
CA HIS A 194 18.92 -4.40 -7.33
C HIS A 194 18.19 -4.50 -8.68
N ALA A 195 17.29 -5.48 -8.84
CA ALA A 195 16.53 -5.62 -10.07
C ALA A 195 15.56 -4.45 -10.26
N HIS A 196 15.46 -3.91 -11.48
CA HIS A 196 14.57 -2.81 -11.83
C HIS A 196 13.58 -3.25 -12.91
N ILE A 197 12.31 -3.37 -12.54
CA ILE A 197 11.21 -3.80 -13.40
C ILE A 197 10.26 -2.62 -13.58
N HIS A 198 10.28 -1.98 -14.74
CA HIS A 198 9.62 -0.69 -14.92
C HIS A 198 9.01 -0.52 -16.32
N GLY A 199 8.03 0.37 -16.45
CA GLY A 199 7.39 0.69 -17.73
C GLY A 199 6.76 -0.53 -18.42
N CYS A 200 6.34 -1.54 -17.67
CA CYS A 200 5.83 -2.82 -18.17
C CYS A 200 4.31 -2.96 -17.97
N LEU A 201 3.71 -3.87 -18.74
CA LEU A 201 2.28 -4.20 -18.66
C LEU A 201 2.12 -5.68 -18.29
N PHE A 202 1.40 -6.00 -17.22
CA PHE A 202 1.19 -7.36 -16.75
C PHE A 202 -0.30 -7.71 -16.79
N GLY A 203 -0.62 -8.82 -17.46
CA GLY A 203 -1.98 -9.36 -17.53
C GLY A 203 -2.85 -8.80 -18.66
N LEU A 204 -2.30 -7.94 -19.52
CA LEU A 204 -2.93 -7.44 -20.75
C LEU A 204 -1.92 -7.42 -21.88
N ALA A 205 -2.39 -7.69 -23.10
CA ALA A 205 -1.62 -7.34 -24.29
C ALA A 205 -1.80 -5.85 -24.65
N PRO A 206 -0.88 -5.24 -25.41
CA PRO A 206 -0.99 -3.84 -25.81
C PRO A 206 -2.28 -3.56 -26.60
N GLY A 207 -2.98 -2.49 -26.22
CA GLY A 207 -4.26 -2.08 -26.83
C GLY A 207 -5.50 -2.75 -26.24
N GLU A 208 -5.33 -3.75 -25.37
CA GLU A 208 -6.41 -4.32 -24.55
C GLU A 208 -6.62 -3.47 -23.28
N SER A 209 -7.86 -3.38 -22.79
CA SER A 209 -8.17 -2.45 -21.69
C SER A 209 -9.43 -2.82 -20.88
N THR A 210 -9.92 -4.05 -20.98
CA THR A 210 -11.18 -4.46 -20.34
C THR A 210 -11.05 -5.79 -19.60
N GLN A 211 -12.01 -6.07 -18.71
CA GLN A 211 -12.10 -7.34 -17.96
C GLN A 211 -12.06 -8.58 -18.86
N ALA A 212 -12.63 -8.51 -20.06
CA ALA A 212 -12.67 -9.62 -21.01
C ALA A 212 -11.31 -9.92 -21.64
N ASP A 213 -10.39 -8.97 -21.60
CA ASP A 213 -9.07 -9.09 -22.23
C ASP A 213 -8.01 -9.69 -21.29
N LEU A 214 -8.31 -9.81 -19.99
CA LEU A 214 -7.34 -10.23 -18.97
C LEU A 214 -6.73 -11.60 -19.26
N LYS A 215 -5.39 -11.62 -19.33
CA LYS A 215 -4.53 -12.81 -19.49
C LYS A 215 -3.45 -12.80 -18.39
N PRO A 216 -3.86 -12.87 -17.12
CA PRO A 216 -2.98 -12.58 -16.01
C PRO A 216 -1.91 -13.66 -15.80
N VAL A 217 -0.73 -13.22 -15.40
CA VAL A 217 0.24 -14.04 -14.68
C VAL A 217 -0.24 -14.26 -13.24
N ALA A 218 0.23 -15.31 -12.57
CA ALA A 218 -0.06 -15.53 -11.16
C ALA A 218 0.50 -14.38 -10.31
N SER A 219 1.72 -13.92 -10.64
CA SER A 219 2.36 -12.75 -10.05
C SER A 219 3.19 -11.98 -11.07
N ALA A 220 3.19 -10.66 -10.98
CA ALA A 220 4.01 -9.81 -11.84
C ALA A 220 5.48 -9.93 -11.45
N VAL A 221 5.79 -9.81 -10.16
CA VAL A 221 7.14 -10.00 -9.65
C VAL A 221 7.11 -10.86 -8.39
N THR A 222 8.02 -11.82 -8.30
CA THR A 222 8.27 -12.59 -7.08
C THR A 222 9.72 -12.56 -6.67
N GLY A 223 9.99 -12.73 -5.38
CA GLY A 223 11.36 -12.85 -4.87
C GLY A 223 11.39 -13.57 -3.53
N PHE A 224 11.42 -14.90 -3.55
CA PHE A 224 11.32 -15.71 -2.34
C PHE A 224 12.69 -16.14 -1.78
N ARG A 225 12.73 -16.45 -0.47
CA ARG A 225 13.91 -16.90 0.26
C ARG A 225 14.47 -18.19 -0.33
N PHE A 226 15.72 -18.13 -0.76
CA PHE A 226 16.47 -19.30 -1.18
C PHE A 226 17.15 -19.95 0.04
N ARG A 227 17.03 -21.27 0.20
CA ARG A 227 17.47 -22.03 1.38
C ARG A 227 18.58 -23.04 1.09
N THR A 228 18.75 -23.47 -0.16
CA THR A 228 19.76 -24.47 -0.52
C THR A 228 21.16 -23.93 -0.26
N GLY A 229 21.85 -24.49 0.73
CA GLY A 229 23.18 -24.01 1.14
C GLY A 229 23.17 -22.85 2.15
N GLY A 230 22.00 -22.45 2.65
CA GLY A 230 21.80 -21.36 3.61
C GLY A 230 20.66 -20.44 3.19
N ASP A 231 20.07 -19.73 4.16
CA ASP A 231 19.04 -18.73 3.89
C ASP A 231 19.69 -17.49 3.27
N VAL A 232 19.28 -17.18 2.04
CA VAL A 232 19.71 -16.01 1.29
C VAL A 232 18.52 -15.37 0.58
N TYR A 233 18.60 -14.06 0.36
CA TYR A 233 17.50 -13.25 -0.12
C TYR A 233 17.96 -12.40 -1.30
N SER A 234 17.07 -12.22 -2.28
CA SER A 234 17.11 -11.07 -3.19
C SER A 234 17.02 -9.79 -2.36
N GLU A 235 17.43 -8.64 -2.87
CA GLU A 235 17.37 -7.36 -2.15
C GLU A 235 17.28 -6.18 -3.12
N GLY A 236 16.77 -5.04 -2.65
CA GLY A 236 16.83 -3.78 -3.38
C GLY A 236 16.02 -3.73 -4.67
N ALA A 237 15.04 -4.62 -4.85
CA ALA A 237 14.24 -4.65 -6.07
C ALA A 237 13.38 -3.38 -6.18
N ILE A 238 13.44 -2.72 -7.34
CA ILE A 238 12.63 -1.56 -7.70
C ILE A 238 11.58 -2.02 -8.72
N ILE A 239 10.32 -1.85 -8.36
CA ILE A 239 9.18 -2.20 -9.19
C ILE A 239 8.40 -0.91 -9.44
N GLY A 240 8.53 -0.42 -10.68
CA GLY A 240 8.04 0.89 -11.12
C GLY A 240 9.16 1.92 -11.05
N THR A 241 8.84 3.14 -10.61
CA THR A 241 9.82 4.24 -10.62
C THR A 241 10.83 4.19 -9.49
N ASP A 242 12.09 4.49 -9.79
CA ASP A 242 13.15 4.59 -8.80
C ASP A 242 13.15 5.94 -8.04
N GLY A 243 12.41 6.95 -8.52
CA GLY A 243 12.27 8.26 -7.88
C GLY A 243 13.49 9.17 -8.07
N ASP A 244 14.39 8.87 -9.02
CA ASP A 244 15.67 9.57 -9.13
C ASP A 244 15.58 10.97 -9.78
N GLY A 245 14.40 11.36 -10.28
CA GLY A 245 14.18 12.63 -10.97
C GLY A 245 14.36 12.55 -12.49
N VAL A 246 14.61 11.37 -13.04
CA VAL A 246 14.95 11.13 -14.44
C VAL A 246 13.98 10.12 -15.05
N ASN A 247 13.03 10.65 -15.83
CA ASN A 247 12.07 9.84 -16.58
C ASN A 247 11.13 8.98 -15.71
N ASP A 248 10.86 9.33 -14.46
CA ASP A 248 10.00 8.56 -13.54
C ASP A 248 8.65 8.16 -14.16
N ARG A 249 8.08 9.05 -14.98
CA ARG A 249 6.82 8.77 -15.71
C ARG A 249 6.94 7.60 -16.70
N ALA A 250 8.10 7.40 -17.31
CA ALA A 250 8.36 6.31 -18.24
C ALA A 250 8.39 4.93 -17.56
N GLU A 251 8.64 4.92 -16.25
CA GLU A 251 8.91 3.73 -15.43
C GLU A 251 7.63 3.11 -14.85
N PHE A 252 6.49 3.73 -15.12
CA PHE A 252 5.20 3.33 -14.59
C PHE A 252 4.74 1.95 -15.12
N ASN A 253 4.57 0.97 -14.23
CA ASN A 253 3.96 -0.33 -14.53
C ASN A 253 2.44 -0.38 -14.35
N VAL A 254 1.76 -1.18 -15.18
CA VAL A 254 0.34 -1.54 -14.97
C VAL A 254 0.23 -3.05 -14.75
N VAL A 255 -0.37 -3.46 -13.63
CA VAL A 255 -0.56 -4.86 -13.23
C VAL A 255 -2.04 -5.14 -13.03
N VAL A 256 -2.62 -6.09 -13.77
CA VAL A 256 -4.05 -6.41 -13.65
C VAL A 256 -4.34 -7.91 -13.63
N GLY A 257 -5.29 -8.30 -12.77
CA GLY A 257 -5.87 -9.64 -12.78
C GLY A 257 -5.00 -10.74 -12.14
N THR A 258 -3.83 -10.38 -11.60
CA THR A 258 -2.93 -11.33 -10.93
C THR A 258 -3.57 -11.93 -9.67
N ARG A 259 -3.10 -13.11 -9.24
CA ARG A 259 -3.45 -13.69 -7.94
C ARG A 259 -2.78 -12.90 -6.82
N ASN A 260 -1.48 -12.66 -6.96
CA ASN A 260 -0.71 -11.81 -6.07
C ASN A 260 0.22 -10.97 -6.93
N ALA A 261 -0.02 -9.66 -7.04
CA ALA A 261 0.77 -8.82 -7.94
C ALA A 261 2.27 -8.85 -7.59
N PHE A 262 2.62 -8.71 -6.31
CA PHE A 262 4.00 -8.69 -5.83
C PHE A 262 4.18 -9.61 -4.62
N GLY A 263 4.73 -10.81 -4.86
CA GLY A 263 5.00 -11.80 -3.81
C GLY A 263 6.45 -11.81 -3.40
N LEU A 264 6.80 -11.15 -2.30
CA LEU A 264 8.19 -10.85 -1.95
C LEU A 264 8.61 -11.46 -0.61
N GLU A 265 9.88 -11.80 -0.50
CA GLU A 265 10.62 -12.02 0.74
C GLU A 265 11.97 -11.32 0.62
N LEU A 266 12.02 -9.98 0.54
CA LEU A 266 13.28 -9.24 0.34
C LEU A 266 13.37 -7.87 1.03
N PRO A 267 14.55 -7.48 1.55
CA PRO A 267 14.78 -6.15 2.09
C PRO A 267 15.00 -5.13 0.98
N GLY A 268 14.74 -3.85 1.29
CA GLY A 268 14.96 -2.73 0.39
C GLY A 268 14.04 -2.73 -0.83
N ALA A 269 12.92 -3.45 -0.78
CA ALA A 269 11.92 -3.42 -1.86
C ALA A 269 11.39 -1.99 -2.04
N ARG A 270 11.30 -1.52 -3.27
CA ARG A 270 10.65 -0.26 -3.63
C ARG A 270 9.52 -0.54 -4.61
N LEU A 271 8.30 -0.29 -4.18
CA LEU A 271 7.08 -0.39 -4.99
C LEU A 271 6.55 1.02 -5.18
N SER A 272 6.87 1.67 -6.30
CA SER A 272 6.52 3.07 -6.54
C SER A 272 6.10 3.28 -7.98
N GLY A 273 5.11 4.13 -8.25
CA GLY A 273 4.65 4.41 -9.62
C GLY A 273 3.98 3.22 -10.31
N ASN A 274 3.09 2.50 -9.63
CA ASN A 274 2.39 1.34 -10.21
C ASN A 274 0.85 1.50 -10.15
N TYR A 275 0.16 0.94 -11.15
CA TYR A 275 -1.26 0.61 -11.07
C TYR A 275 -1.39 -0.89 -10.80
N VAL A 276 -2.23 -1.25 -9.83
CA VAL A 276 -2.49 -2.66 -9.49
C VAL A 276 -3.99 -2.87 -9.39
N ASN A 277 -4.52 -3.78 -10.20
CA ASN A 277 -5.97 -4.00 -10.42
C ASN A 277 -6.73 -2.75 -10.87
N VAL A 278 -6.01 -1.81 -11.50
CA VAL A 278 -6.54 -0.62 -12.18
C VAL A 278 -6.13 -0.69 -13.64
N PHE A 279 -7.09 -0.54 -14.55
CA PHE A 279 -6.82 -0.52 -15.99
C PHE A 279 -5.98 0.70 -16.38
N PRO A 280 -5.32 0.67 -17.55
CA PRO A 280 -4.40 1.73 -17.97
C PRO A 280 -4.97 3.16 -17.92
N ASP A 281 -6.28 3.36 -18.09
CA ASP A 281 -6.88 4.69 -17.99
C ASP A 281 -6.94 5.27 -16.57
N GLY A 282 -6.71 4.45 -15.54
CA GLY A 282 -6.71 4.87 -14.14
C GLY A 282 -8.09 5.04 -13.50
N LEU A 283 -9.18 4.76 -14.24
CA LEU A 283 -10.56 4.99 -13.81
C LEU A 283 -11.40 3.71 -13.79
N HIS A 284 -11.04 2.71 -14.60
CA HIS A 284 -11.67 1.41 -14.56
C HIS A 284 -10.84 0.42 -13.73
N PHE A 285 -11.53 -0.48 -13.05
CA PHE A 285 -10.93 -1.48 -12.16
C PHE A 285 -11.22 -2.89 -12.66
N VAL A 286 -10.33 -3.81 -12.30
CA VAL A 286 -10.61 -5.24 -12.43
C VAL A 286 -11.82 -5.59 -11.56
N ASP A 287 -12.75 -6.38 -12.11
CA ASP A 287 -13.77 -7.04 -11.29
C ASP A 287 -13.07 -8.13 -10.48
N ILE A 288 -12.76 -7.81 -9.24
CA ILE A 288 -11.94 -8.65 -8.35
C ILE A 288 -12.66 -9.92 -7.91
N ASP A 289 -13.99 -9.91 -7.81
CA ASP A 289 -14.77 -11.09 -7.45
C ASP A 289 -14.87 -12.06 -8.64
N ASP A 290 -15.06 -11.55 -9.86
CA ASP A 290 -14.98 -12.35 -11.10
C ASP A 290 -13.55 -12.90 -11.30
N ASN A 291 -12.53 -12.08 -11.05
CA ASN A 291 -11.13 -12.52 -11.16
C ASN A 291 -10.82 -13.63 -10.14
N TYR A 292 -11.24 -13.46 -8.89
CA TYR A 292 -11.12 -14.47 -7.83
C TYR A 292 -11.81 -15.78 -8.22
N ALA A 293 -13.05 -15.71 -8.72
CA ALA A 293 -13.78 -16.89 -9.17
C ALA A 293 -13.05 -17.67 -10.27
N LYS A 294 -12.44 -16.97 -11.24
CA LYS A 294 -11.67 -17.58 -12.33
C LYS A 294 -10.37 -18.22 -11.86
N TRP A 295 -9.67 -17.62 -10.91
CA TRP A 295 -8.49 -18.26 -10.30
C TRP A 295 -8.87 -19.49 -9.47
N ARG A 296 -9.97 -19.40 -8.72
CA ARG A 296 -10.50 -20.53 -7.94
C ARG A 296 -10.92 -21.70 -8.81
N GLU A 297 -11.54 -21.42 -9.97
CA GLU A 297 -11.87 -22.44 -10.97
C GLU A 297 -10.61 -23.17 -11.46
N ALA A 298 -9.55 -22.44 -11.80
CA ALA A 298 -8.28 -23.02 -12.26
C ALA A 298 -7.61 -23.90 -11.19
N TYR A 299 -7.57 -23.45 -9.94
CA TYR A 299 -7.00 -24.23 -8.82
C TYR A 299 -7.83 -25.49 -8.54
N THR A 300 -9.16 -25.38 -8.54
CA THR A 300 -10.07 -26.52 -8.36
C THR A 300 -9.87 -27.57 -9.45
N ALA A 301 -9.60 -27.14 -10.68
CA ALA A 301 -9.44 -28.04 -11.82
C ALA A 301 -8.12 -28.84 -11.78
N GLY A 302 -7.09 -28.37 -11.08
CA GLY A 302 -5.77 -29.03 -11.02
C GLY A 302 -5.37 -29.56 -9.65
N ASP A 303 -6.35 -29.98 -8.84
CA ASP A 303 -6.20 -30.62 -7.53
C ASP A 303 -5.44 -29.80 -6.46
N SER A 304 -5.21 -28.50 -6.68
CA SER A 304 -4.69 -27.57 -5.68
C SER A 304 -5.77 -27.17 -4.68
N ASP A 305 -5.38 -26.66 -3.50
CA ASP A 305 -6.35 -26.16 -2.52
C ASP A 305 -7.04 -24.89 -3.06
N PRO A 306 -8.34 -24.91 -3.36
CA PRO A 306 -9.04 -23.73 -3.84
C PRO A 306 -9.17 -22.64 -2.78
N ASP A 307 -8.94 -22.95 -1.51
CA ASP A 307 -8.96 -21.98 -0.41
C ASP A 307 -7.64 -21.19 -0.31
N ASP A 308 -6.57 -21.63 -0.99
CA ASP A 308 -5.30 -20.88 -1.10
C ASP A 308 -5.38 -19.75 -2.14
N VAL A 309 -6.46 -19.63 -2.91
CA VAL A 309 -6.61 -18.57 -3.92
C VAL A 309 -6.90 -17.23 -3.25
N THR A 310 -6.17 -16.22 -3.70
CA THR A 310 -6.25 -14.83 -3.21
C THR A 310 -6.20 -13.87 -4.40
N ILE A 311 -6.66 -12.64 -4.22
CA ILE A 311 -6.38 -11.52 -5.14
C ILE A 311 -5.72 -10.42 -4.32
N GLU A 312 -4.40 -10.31 -4.40
CA GLU A 312 -3.57 -9.46 -3.54
C GLU A 312 -2.87 -8.35 -4.34
N ASN A 313 -2.66 -7.22 -3.69
CA ASN A 313 -1.86 -6.12 -4.24
C ASN A 313 -0.36 -6.32 -4.01
N TYR A 314 0.04 -6.76 -2.81
CA TYR A 314 1.41 -7.10 -2.48
C TYR A 314 1.50 -7.80 -1.12
N GLU A 315 2.54 -8.63 -0.99
CA GLU A 315 3.04 -9.16 0.28
C GLU A 315 4.57 -9.07 0.31
N ASN A 316 5.15 -8.79 1.48
CA ASN A 316 6.59 -8.93 1.71
C ASN A 316 6.88 -9.62 3.05
N GLY A 317 7.64 -10.71 3.04
CA GLY A 317 7.89 -11.50 4.24
C GLY A 317 9.34 -11.87 4.52
N ARG A 318 9.53 -12.58 5.64
CA ARG A 318 10.82 -12.94 6.26
C ARG A 318 11.74 -11.75 6.57
N VAL A 319 12.36 -11.18 5.54
CA VAL A 319 13.33 -10.09 5.63
C VAL A 319 12.82 -8.98 4.73
N THR A 320 12.28 -7.92 5.34
CA THR A 320 11.50 -6.89 4.61
C THR A 320 12.02 -5.47 4.90
N ALA A 321 13.16 -5.38 5.59
CA ALA A 321 13.65 -4.13 6.14
C ALA A 321 13.82 -3.05 5.07
N GLY A 322 13.37 -1.84 5.35
CA GLY A 322 13.49 -0.70 4.43
C GLY A 322 12.60 -0.79 3.20
N THR A 323 11.48 -1.53 3.26
CA THR A 323 10.49 -1.54 2.17
C THR A 323 9.83 -0.16 2.03
N ILE A 324 9.78 0.37 0.82
CA ILE A 324 9.08 1.59 0.44
C ILE A 324 7.92 1.23 -0.48
N ILE A 325 6.74 1.75 -0.16
CA ILE A 325 5.54 1.61 -0.97
C ILE A 325 4.96 3.00 -1.19
N GLY A 326 5.10 3.49 -2.42
CA GLY A 326 4.75 4.84 -2.83
C GLY A 326 5.94 5.79 -2.69
N THR A 327 5.69 7.00 -2.17
CA THR A 327 6.73 8.04 -2.09
C THR A 327 7.70 7.85 -0.92
N ASN A 328 8.97 8.17 -1.13
CA ASN A 328 9.95 8.22 -0.05
C ASN A 328 9.96 9.58 0.69
N GLY A 329 9.44 10.64 0.04
CA GLY A 329 9.29 11.99 0.58
C GLY A 329 10.56 12.84 0.50
N ASP A 330 11.52 12.50 -0.38
CA ASP A 330 12.84 13.15 -0.40
C ASP A 330 12.89 14.48 -1.18
N GLY A 331 11.78 14.87 -1.81
CA GLY A 331 11.65 16.10 -2.59
C GLY A 331 11.94 15.93 -4.08
N VAL A 332 12.26 14.71 -4.52
CA VAL A 332 12.53 14.35 -5.91
C VAL A 332 11.43 13.40 -6.41
N SER A 333 10.74 13.80 -7.47
CA SER A 333 9.72 12.99 -8.16
C SER A 333 8.58 12.39 -7.32
N ASP A 334 8.42 12.80 -6.05
CA ASP A 334 7.38 12.29 -5.12
C ASP A 334 5.95 12.31 -5.69
N GLU A 335 5.66 13.19 -6.64
CA GLU A 335 4.36 13.26 -7.31
C GLU A 335 4.05 12.04 -8.20
N ASP A 336 5.09 11.41 -8.75
CA ASP A 336 5.05 10.28 -9.67
C ASP A 336 5.37 8.93 -8.97
N GLU A 337 5.87 8.93 -7.74
CA GLU A 337 6.17 7.71 -6.96
C GLU A 337 4.92 6.97 -6.43
N ARG A 338 3.75 7.59 -6.49
CA ARG A 338 2.47 7.04 -5.97
C ARG A 338 2.10 5.70 -6.62
N ASN A 339 1.52 4.79 -5.86
CA ASN A 339 0.77 3.68 -6.45
C ASN A 339 -0.75 3.93 -6.42
N VAL A 340 -1.46 3.34 -7.37
CA VAL A 340 -2.94 3.29 -7.41
C VAL A 340 -3.39 1.84 -7.35
N PHE A 341 -4.02 1.47 -6.24
CA PHE A 341 -4.45 0.12 -5.93
C PHE A 341 -5.97 -0.02 -6.01
N GLY A 342 -6.44 -1.03 -6.75
CA GLY A 342 -7.78 -1.56 -6.61
C GLY A 342 -7.98 -2.30 -5.28
N HIS A 343 -9.23 -2.68 -5.01
CA HIS A 343 -9.54 -3.55 -3.88
C HIS A 343 -9.01 -4.99 -4.10
N VAL A 344 -9.10 -5.80 -3.06
CA VAL A 344 -8.55 -7.17 -2.98
C VAL A 344 -9.63 -8.19 -2.63
N VAL A 345 -9.35 -9.46 -2.93
CA VAL A 345 -10.02 -10.60 -2.30
C VAL A 345 -9.00 -11.32 -1.45
N TYR A 346 -8.72 -10.71 -0.30
CA TYR A 346 -7.80 -11.19 0.73
C TYR A 346 -8.19 -10.57 2.08
N ASP A 347 -7.55 -10.96 3.18
CA ASP A 347 -7.85 -10.42 4.52
C ASP A 347 -7.29 -9.01 4.74
N HIS A 348 -6.29 -8.57 3.95
CA HIS A 348 -5.79 -7.18 3.93
C HIS A 348 -5.38 -6.71 2.53
N HIS A 349 -5.33 -5.39 2.33
CA HIS A 349 -4.88 -4.79 1.06
C HIS A 349 -3.37 -4.85 0.85
N GLY A 350 -2.60 -5.07 1.92
CA GLY A 350 -1.17 -5.26 1.86
C GLY A 350 -0.68 -6.03 3.07
N GLU A 351 0.37 -6.83 2.88
CA GLU A 351 0.87 -7.70 3.93
C GLU A 351 2.37 -7.60 4.16
N PHE A 352 2.74 -7.59 5.44
CA PHE A 352 4.04 -8.05 5.90
C PHE A 352 3.85 -9.19 6.90
N TYR A 353 3.92 -10.45 6.45
CA TYR A 353 3.67 -11.63 7.32
C TYR A 353 4.83 -11.94 8.28
N SER A 354 5.76 -10.99 8.46
CA SER A 354 6.93 -11.10 9.32
C SER A 354 7.40 -9.72 9.80
N SER A 355 8.64 -9.59 10.27
CA SER A 355 9.17 -8.33 10.78
C SER A 355 9.28 -7.27 9.69
N SER A 356 8.78 -6.06 9.95
CA SER A 356 8.70 -4.91 9.04
C SER A 356 9.49 -3.70 9.57
N VAL A 357 10.81 -3.83 9.58
CA VAL A 357 11.71 -2.79 10.08
C VAL A 357 11.77 -1.64 9.07
N ASN A 358 11.43 -0.43 9.49
CA ASN A 358 11.49 0.80 8.69
C ASN A 358 10.66 0.71 7.41
N ALA A 359 9.47 0.12 7.48
CA ALA A 359 8.56 0.08 6.35
C ALA A 359 7.86 1.44 6.17
N VAL A 360 7.81 1.92 4.93
CA VAL A 360 7.15 3.16 4.54
C VAL A 360 6.02 2.85 3.58
N LEU A 361 4.82 3.33 3.92
CA LEU A 361 3.65 3.34 3.06
C LEU A 361 3.13 4.77 2.94
N ALA A 362 3.49 5.48 1.88
CA ALA A 362 3.19 6.92 1.76
C ALA A 362 2.73 7.31 0.35
N GLY A 363 1.78 8.23 0.28
CA GLY A 363 1.30 8.87 -0.93
C GLY A 363 0.45 8.02 -1.87
N ASN A 364 0.04 6.81 -1.44
CA ASN A 364 -0.69 5.86 -2.29
C ASN A 364 -2.20 6.13 -2.31
N TYR A 365 -2.84 5.69 -3.40
CA TYR A 365 -4.29 5.63 -3.53
C TYR A 365 -4.75 4.18 -3.41
N PHE A 366 -5.71 3.92 -2.52
CA PHE A 366 -6.31 2.61 -2.29
C PHE A 366 -7.82 2.67 -2.48
N GLY A 367 -8.36 1.80 -3.31
CA GLY A 367 -9.80 1.68 -3.56
C GLY A 367 -10.39 2.86 -4.35
N VAL A 368 -9.55 3.64 -5.03
CA VAL A 368 -9.97 4.84 -5.76
C VAL A 368 -9.09 5.09 -6.98
N GLY A 369 -9.68 5.69 -8.00
CA GLY A 369 -9.05 5.95 -9.28
C GLY A 369 -8.14 7.17 -9.20
N VAL A 370 -7.47 7.44 -10.32
CA VAL A 370 -6.51 8.55 -10.45
C VAL A 370 -7.11 9.94 -10.22
N ASP A 371 -8.44 10.06 -10.34
CA ASP A 371 -9.19 11.28 -10.06
C ASP A 371 -9.42 11.52 -8.55
N GLY A 372 -9.05 10.56 -7.70
CA GLY A 372 -9.24 10.61 -6.25
C GLY A 372 -10.70 10.51 -5.81
N VAL A 373 -11.64 10.19 -6.71
CA VAL A 373 -13.08 10.14 -6.40
C VAL A 373 -13.83 8.95 -6.98
N THR A 374 -13.36 8.33 -8.07
CA THR A 374 -14.00 7.16 -8.68
C THR A 374 -13.63 5.91 -7.87
N PRO A 375 -14.58 5.29 -7.13
CA PRO A 375 -14.25 4.19 -6.25
C PRO A 375 -14.05 2.87 -7.01
N SER A 376 -13.13 2.05 -6.53
CA SER A 376 -13.03 0.64 -6.91
C SER A 376 -14.26 -0.12 -6.38
N PRO A 377 -14.77 -1.13 -7.11
CA PRO A 377 -15.77 -2.04 -6.56
C PRO A 377 -15.21 -2.80 -5.34
N ALA A 378 -15.92 -2.76 -4.21
CA ALA A 378 -15.55 -3.53 -3.03
C ALA A 378 -15.92 -5.02 -3.23
N SER A 379 -15.13 -5.92 -2.66
CA SER A 379 -15.41 -7.36 -2.71
C SER A 379 -16.69 -7.71 -1.94
N THR A 380 -17.44 -8.67 -2.47
CA THR A 380 -18.57 -9.32 -1.78
C THR A 380 -18.18 -10.64 -1.11
N ASN A 381 -16.97 -11.15 -1.39
CA ASN A 381 -16.43 -12.37 -0.80
C ASN A 381 -15.79 -12.13 0.57
N ILE A 382 -15.19 -10.95 0.79
CA ILE A 382 -14.46 -10.63 2.02
C ILE A 382 -14.48 -9.12 2.31
N ALA A 383 -14.30 -8.77 3.59
CA ALA A 383 -14.12 -7.40 4.06
C ALA A 383 -12.66 -7.21 4.52
N PRO A 384 -11.74 -6.83 3.61
CA PRO A 384 -10.31 -6.73 3.92
C PRO A 384 -10.02 -5.60 4.91
N ASP A 385 -9.21 -5.90 5.92
CA ASP A 385 -8.49 -4.91 6.72
C ASP A 385 -7.54 -4.11 5.82
N PHE A 386 -6.96 -3.02 6.33
CA PHE A 386 -6.10 -2.19 5.48
C PHE A 386 -4.73 -2.84 5.26
N ILE A 387 -3.96 -3.04 6.32
CA ILE A 387 -2.59 -3.58 6.20
C ILE A 387 -2.18 -4.41 7.41
N GLU A 388 -1.43 -5.49 7.15
CA GLU A 388 -0.78 -6.31 8.17
C GLU A 388 0.73 -6.10 8.26
N PHE A 389 1.23 -6.11 9.50
CA PHE A 389 2.63 -6.16 9.90
C PHE A 389 2.83 -7.21 11.01
N GLY A 390 2.69 -8.49 10.65
CA GLY A 390 2.56 -9.63 11.56
C GLY A 390 3.75 -9.84 12.51
N GLY A 391 4.94 -9.37 12.15
CA GLY A 391 6.13 -9.40 13.02
C GLY A 391 6.38 -8.10 13.80
N SER A 392 7.54 -8.03 14.47
CA SER A 392 8.01 -6.77 15.05
C SER A 392 8.43 -5.82 13.94
N GLY A 393 8.09 -4.54 14.02
CA GLY A 393 8.50 -3.58 12.99
C GLY A 393 8.64 -2.16 13.51
N GLN A 394 8.90 -1.25 12.57
CA GLN A 394 8.85 0.19 12.72
C GLN A 394 8.19 0.72 11.45
N VAL A 395 6.99 1.25 11.57
CA VAL A 395 6.14 1.51 10.39
C VAL A 395 5.73 2.97 10.31
N ARG A 396 5.84 3.54 9.12
CA ARG A 396 5.25 4.82 8.75
C ARG A 396 4.15 4.60 7.70
N ILE A 397 2.95 5.06 8.02
CA ILE A 397 1.81 5.14 7.10
C ILE A 397 1.48 6.61 6.92
N GLY A 398 1.84 7.19 5.79
CA GLY A 398 1.63 8.60 5.50
C GLY A 398 2.86 9.47 5.80
N SER A 399 2.65 10.73 6.15
CA SER A 399 3.71 11.75 6.19
C SER A 399 4.69 11.60 7.36
N ASN A 400 5.98 11.86 7.11
CA ASN A 400 6.99 11.97 8.17
C ASN A 400 7.02 13.41 8.78
N GLY A 401 6.43 14.39 8.09
CA GLY A 401 6.31 15.77 8.55
C GLY A 401 7.63 16.54 8.68
N ASP A 402 8.63 16.20 7.87
CA ASP A 402 9.93 16.88 7.84
C ASP A 402 9.92 18.19 7.04
N GLY A 403 8.79 18.51 6.40
CA GLY A 403 8.58 19.71 5.62
C GLY A 403 8.97 19.56 4.14
N VAL A 404 9.39 18.37 3.73
CA VAL A 404 9.62 17.99 2.34
C VAL A 404 8.50 17.06 1.90
N SER A 405 7.81 17.44 0.82
CA SER A 405 6.74 16.64 0.20
C SER A 405 5.62 16.13 1.11
N ASP A 406 5.48 16.63 2.35
CA ASP A 406 4.46 16.17 3.29
C ASP A 406 3.01 16.18 2.73
N ALA A 407 2.72 17.05 1.77
CA ALA A 407 1.40 17.13 1.11
C ALA A 407 1.13 15.95 0.15
N LEU A 408 2.19 15.30 -0.33
CA LEU A 408 2.17 14.15 -1.24
C LEU A 408 2.26 12.82 -0.49
N GLU A 409 2.82 12.81 0.73
CA GLU A 409 3.03 11.59 1.51
C GLU A 409 1.77 11.00 2.14
N GLY A 410 0.68 11.76 2.29
CA GLY A 410 -0.58 11.25 2.83
C GLY A 410 -1.24 10.23 1.90
N ASN A 411 -1.60 9.04 2.40
CA ASN A 411 -2.36 8.08 1.59
C ASN A 411 -3.84 8.49 1.48
N LEU A 412 -4.47 8.20 0.34
CA LEU A 412 -5.92 8.28 0.15
C LEU A 412 -6.50 6.86 0.15
N ILE A 413 -7.35 6.56 1.13
CA ILE A 413 -7.87 5.22 1.39
C ILE A 413 -9.39 5.27 1.37
N VAL A 414 -10.01 4.59 0.39
CA VAL A 414 -11.44 4.69 0.13
C VAL A 414 -12.07 3.30 0.20
N ASN A 415 -13.21 3.18 0.90
CA ASN A 415 -14.01 1.94 0.98
C ASN A 415 -13.26 0.69 1.47
N VAL A 416 -12.26 0.84 2.35
CA VAL A 416 -11.66 -0.31 3.04
C VAL A 416 -12.59 -0.74 4.18
N ASN A 417 -13.26 -1.87 3.99
CA ASN A 417 -14.41 -2.29 4.80
C ASN A 417 -14.04 -3.27 5.93
N GLY A 418 -12.77 -3.60 6.12
CA GLY A 418 -12.30 -4.33 7.28
C GLY A 418 -12.33 -3.50 8.56
N GLY A 419 -12.44 -4.20 9.69
CA GLY A 419 -12.56 -3.61 11.02
C GLY A 419 -11.27 -3.01 11.56
N LYS A 420 -10.12 -3.21 10.91
CA LYS A 420 -8.81 -2.74 11.37
C LYS A 420 -8.07 -1.95 10.29
N PHE A 421 -7.52 -0.81 10.70
CA PHE A 421 -6.60 -0.02 9.89
C PHE A 421 -5.18 -0.60 9.91
N PHE A 422 -4.82 -1.26 10.99
CA PHE A 422 -3.49 -1.85 11.18
C PHE A 422 -3.63 -3.15 11.97
N ILE A 423 -3.11 -4.23 11.41
CA ILE A 423 -2.82 -5.48 12.10
C ILE A 423 -1.31 -5.51 12.33
N GLY A 424 -0.86 -5.88 13.52
CA GLY A 424 0.55 -6.18 13.68
C GLY A 424 0.91 -6.66 15.07
N ASN A 425 2.21 -6.81 15.33
CA ASN A 425 2.67 -7.17 16.66
C ASN A 425 2.30 -6.08 17.69
N ALA A 426 1.97 -6.54 18.90
CA ALA A 426 1.58 -5.72 20.04
C ALA A 426 2.54 -4.56 20.38
N THR A 427 3.80 -4.60 19.93
CA THR A 427 4.84 -3.60 20.23
C THR A 427 5.34 -2.82 19.01
N THR A 428 4.79 -3.02 17.82
CA THR A 428 5.25 -2.33 16.59
C THR A 428 4.90 -0.84 16.67
N PRO A 429 5.87 0.10 16.68
CA PRO A 429 5.59 1.52 16.60
C PRO A 429 4.96 1.86 15.24
N VAL A 430 3.87 2.62 15.28
CA VAL A 430 3.14 3.04 14.09
C VAL A 430 3.03 4.56 14.08
N VAL A 431 3.52 5.17 13.02
CA VAL A 431 3.20 6.56 12.65
C VAL A 431 2.09 6.53 11.61
N SER A 432 1.01 7.29 11.84
CA SER A 432 -0.10 7.42 10.90
C SER A 432 -0.49 8.89 10.76
N ARG A 433 0.11 9.60 9.79
CA ARG A 433 -0.06 11.05 9.65
C ARG A 433 -0.51 11.43 8.25
N ARG A 434 -1.36 12.45 8.17
CA ARG A 434 -1.90 13.06 6.94
C ARG A 434 -2.62 12.10 5.98
N ASN A 435 -2.93 10.89 6.42
CA ASN A 435 -3.78 9.97 5.66
C ASN A 435 -5.21 10.53 5.59
N THR A 436 -5.86 10.33 4.45
CA THR A 436 -7.28 10.62 4.24
C THR A 436 -8.01 9.30 4.04
N LEU A 437 -8.97 9.02 4.92
CA LEU A 437 -9.86 7.86 4.85
C LEU A 437 -11.26 8.33 4.48
N VAL A 438 -11.88 7.63 3.53
CA VAL A 438 -13.24 7.91 3.06
C VAL A 438 -14.06 6.63 3.11
N ASN A 439 -15.14 6.64 3.87
CA ASN A 439 -16.10 5.55 3.99
C ASN A 439 -15.48 4.19 4.38
N CYS A 440 -14.43 4.19 5.20
CA CYS A 440 -13.80 2.97 5.71
C CYS A 440 -14.55 2.41 6.95
N ASP A 441 -14.22 1.19 7.39
CA ASP A 441 -14.87 0.51 8.54
C ASP A 441 -13.95 0.28 9.75
N SER A 442 -12.69 0.74 9.69
CA SER A 442 -11.74 0.54 10.77
C SER A 442 -12.26 1.10 12.11
N ALA A 443 -12.27 0.30 13.17
CA ALA A 443 -12.88 0.72 14.43
C ALA A 443 -12.17 1.95 15.05
N VAL A 444 -10.85 2.00 14.98
CA VAL A 444 -9.99 3.12 15.43
C VAL A 444 -8.76 3.18 14.54
N VAL A 445 -8.28 4.40 14.25
CA VAL A 445 -7.01 4.66 13.57
C VAL A 445 -5.99 5.19 14.60
N PRO A 446 -4.78 4.61 14.72
CA PRO A 446 -4.28 3.49 13.95
C PRO A 446 -4.80 2.11 14.41
N PHE A 447 -5.12 1.91 15.69
CA PHE A 447 -5.62 0.62 16.18
C PHE A 447 -6.44 0.76 17.48
N VAL A 448 -7.28 -0.23 17.77
CA VAL A 448 -8.04 -0.33 19.03
C VAL A 448 -7.17 -0.90 20.15
N SER A 449 -7.24 -0.34 21.36
CA SER A 449 -6.52 -0.85 22.54
C SER A 449 -6.68 -2.35 22.74
N GLY A 450 -5.57 -3.09 22.72
CA GLY A 450 -5.55 -4.55 22.91
C GLY A 450 -5.91 -5.38 21.66
N ALA A 451 -6.22 -4.77 20.51
CA ALA A 451 -6.58 -5.48 19.28
C ALA A 451 -5.47 -6.39 18.75
N ASN A 452 -4.22 -6.05 19.05
CA ASN A 452 -3.02 -6.74 18.60
C ASN A 452 -2.36 -7.53 19.75
N GLY A 453 -3.15 -7.95 20.75
CA GLY A 453 -2.69 -8.69 21.92
C GLY A 453 -2.41 -7.81 23.15
N ALA A 454 -2.05 -8.43 24.27
CA ALA A 454 -2.02 -7.76 25.58
C ALA A 454 -1.07 -6.53 25.66
N ALA A 455 0.06 -6.54 24.93
CA ALA A 455 1.00 -5.42 24.94
C ALA A 455 0.51 -4.21 24.11
N SER A 456 -0.47 -4.40 23.22
CA SER A 456 -1.11 -3.32 22.44
C SER A 456 -2.20 -2.59 23.22
N LYS A 457 -2.37 -2.90 24.52
CA LYS A 457 -3.18 -2.05 25.39
C LYS A 457 -2.51 -0.69 25.49
N TYR A 458 -3.28 0.38 25.32
CA TYR A 458 -2.76 1.73 25.27
C TYR A 458 -1.85 2.09 26.45
N ALA A 459 -2.20 1.70 27.67
CA ALA A 459 -1.36 1.96 28.84
C ALA A 459 0.05 1.35 28.72
N SER A 460 0.19 0.17 28.14
CA SER A 460 1.49 -0.48 27.93
C SER A 460 2.20 0.05 26.69
N TYR A 461 1.46 0.23 25.60
CA TYR A 461 2.02 0.67 24.32
C TYR A 461 2.55 2.11 24.38
N TYR A 462 1.81 3.03 25.01
CA TYR A 462 2.15 4.45 25.05
C TYR A 462 3.04 4.87 26.24
N ALA A 463 3.34 3.96 27.18
CA ALA A 463 4.08 4.28 28.41
C ALA A 463 5.48 4.88 28.19
N ALA A 464 6.14 4.58 27.07
CA ALA A 464 7.43 5.15 26.74
C ALA A 464 7.34 6.59 26.17
N TYR A 465 6.19 6.94 25.58
CA TYR A 465 6.02 8.15 24.78
C TYR A 465 5.31 9.27 25.56
N LEU A 466 4.49 8.91 26.55
CA LEU A 466 3.68 9.84 27.34
C LEU A 466 4.19 9.95 28.77
N ALA A 467 4.05 11.13 29.37
CA ALA A 467 4.40 11.36 30.77
C ALA A 467 3.49 10.61 31.75
N ASP A 468 2.19 10.52 31.44
CA ASP A 468 1.19 9.81 32.25
C ASP A 468 0.08 9.25 31.36
N VAL A 469 0.08 7.92 31.18
CA VAL A 469 -0.94 7.21 30.37
C VAL A 469 -2.30 7.15 31.06
N ASP A 470 -2.37 7.37 32.38
CA ASP A 470 -3.62 7.31 33.14
C ASP A 470 -4.49 8.57 32.90
N GLN A 471 -3.92 9.64 32.32
CA GLN A 471 -4.67 10.80 31.83
C GLN A 471 -5.32 10.59 30.45
N GLY A 472 -5.11 9.43 29.84
CA GLY A 472 -5.57 9.12 28.49
C GLY A 472 -4.48 9.32 27.43
N VAL A 473 -4.63 8.63 26.30
CA VAL A 473 -3.60 8.55 25.25
C VAL A 473 -3.95 9.27 23.95
N ALA A 474 -5.21 9.68 23.77
CA ALA A 474 -5.64 10.42 22.59
C ALA A 474 -5.78 11.91 22.93
N PRO A 475 -5.57 12.82 21.96
CA PRO A 475 -5.93 14.23 22.15
C PRO A 475 -7.42 14.38 22.42
N VAL A 476 -7.78 15.43 23.16
CA VAL A 476 -9.18 15.75 23.51
C VAL A 476 -9.54 17.07 22.86
N LEU A 477 -10.47 17.04 21.91
CA LEU A 477 -11.11 18.25 21.40
C LEU A 477 -12.21 18.68 22.37
N GLN A 478 -12.08 19.88 22.94
CA GLN A 478 -12.92 20.34 24.05
C GLN A 478 -14.12 21.16 23.55
N SER A 479 -13.90 22.10 22.64
CA SER A 479 -14.95 22.96 22.08
C SER A 479 -14.50 23.65 20.80
N VAL A 480 -15.44 23.99 19.93
CA VAL A 480 -15.21 24.90 18.80
C VAL A 480 -16.25 26.02 18.87
N ALA A 481 -15.81 27.25 19.11
CA ALA A 481 -16.69 28.41 19.29
C ALA A 481 -16.00 29.69 18.82
N GLY A 482 -16.74 30.57 18.15
CA GLY A 482 -16.22 31.85 17.67
C GLY A 482 -15.02 31.72 16.71
N GLY A 483 -14.93 30.61 15.97
CA GLY A 483 -13.80 30.33 15.08
C GLY A 483 -12.55 29.79 15.77
N VAL A 484 -12.60 29.46 17.07
CA VAL A 484 -11.46 28.91 17.81
C VAL A 484 -11.78 27.50 18.29
N LEU A 485 -10.91 26.56 17.98
CA LEU A 485 -10.89 25.20 18.52
C LEU A 485 -10.02 25.15 19.78
N LYS A 486 -10.58 24.65 20.88
CA LYS A 486 -9.81 24.32 22.08
C LYS A 486 -9.57 22.82 22.16
N ALA A 487 -8.34 22.43 22.44
CA ALA A 487 -7.94 21.04 22.55
C ALA A 487 -6.89 20.86 23.66
N SER A 488 -6.75 19.64 24.15
CA SER A 488 -5.61 19.25 24.96
C SER A 488 -4.93 18.01 24.38
N ILE A 489 -3.63 17.91 24.62
CA ILE A 489 -2.81 16.75 24.24
C ILE A 489 -2.26 16.09 25.51
N PRO A 490 -2.15 14.75 25.54
CA PRO A 490 -1.35 14.08 26.57
C PRO A 490 0.07 14.65 26.61
N LEU A 491 0.64 14.83 27.80
CA LEU A 491 1.98 15.41 27.90
C LEU A 491 3.04 14.41 27.41
N PRO A 492 4.05 14.86 26.65
CA PRO A 492 5.13 14.00 26.17
C PRO A 492 6.01 13.50 27.31
N SER A 493 6.64 12.34 27.14
CA SER A 493 7.74 11.89 28.00
C SER A 493 9.03 12.64 27.68
N ASP A 494 10.01 12.60 28.59
CA ASP A 494 11.34 13.17 28.37
C ASP A 494 12.08 12.54 27.16
N ALA A 495 11.74 11.30 26.81
CA ALA A 495 12.37 10.57 25.70
C ALA A 495 11.78 10.93 24.33
N TYR A 496 10.53 11.44 24.29
CA TYR A 496 9.83 11.83 23.06
C TYR A 496 9.24 13.24 23.21
N PRO A 497 10.08 14.27 23.40
CA PRO A 497 9.63 15.61 23.78
C PRO A 497 8.96 16.38 22.64
N ASN A 498 9.06 15.90 21.39
CA ASN A 498 8.54 16.60 20.22
C ASN A 498 7.12 16.09 19.92
N VAL A 499 6.12 16.96 20.10
CA VAL A 499 4.71 16.61 19.86
C VAL A 499 4.09 17.52 18.80
N VAL A 500 3.34 16.92 17.90
CA VAL A 500 2.53 17.61 16.88
C VAL A 500 1.11 17.07 16.92
N LEU A 501 0.12 17.96 16.90
CA LEU A 501 -1.29 17.67 16.70
C LEU A 501 -1.65 17.87 15.22
N ASP A 502 -2.05 16.80 14.53
CA ASP A 502 -2.63 16.88 13.20
C ASP A 502 -4.16 17.01 13.31
N LEU A 503 -4.72 18.06 12.71
CA LEU A 503 -6.15 18.36 12.70
C LEU A 503 -6.79 17.97 11.36
N TYR A 504 -7.97 17.37 11.43
CA TYR A 504 -8.72 16.90 10.27
C TYR A 504 -10.20 17.29 10.37
N LYS A 505 -10.85 17.45 9.21
CA LYS A 505 -12.29 17.16 9.10
C LYS A 505 -12.46 15.66 9.27
N ALA A 506 -13.35 15.22 10.14
CA ALA A 506 -13.69 13.81 10.26
C ALA A 506 -14.46 13.35 9.02
N ASP A 507 -14.26 12.10 8.61
CA ASP A 507 -15.05 11.51 7.51
C ASP A 507 -16.55 11.44 7.90
N PRO A 508 -17.44 12.17 7.18
CA PRO A 508 -18.86 12.13 7.49
C PRO A 508 -19.48 10.76 7.23
N ALA A 509 -18.94 9.97 6.29
CA ALA A 509 -19.46 8.63 6.02
C ALA A 509 -19.18 7.69 7.20
N ALA A 510 -17.94 7.66 7.71
CA ALA A 510 -17.58 6.93 8.93
C ALA A 510 -18.46 7.31 10.13
N ILE A 511 -18.64 8.60 10.39
CA ILE A 511 -19.46 9.10 11.52
C ILE A 511 -20.92 8.62 11.46
N ALA A 512 -21.46 8.48 10.25
CA ALA A 512 -22.84 8.05 10.03
C ALA A 512 -23.04 6.54 10.21
N LYS A 513 -21.98 5.73 10.19
CA LYS A 513 -22.07 4.28 10.33
C LYS A 513 -22.47 3.87 11.75
N LEU A 514 -23.26 2.81 11.84
CA LEU A 514 -23.75 2.23 13.09
C LEU A 514 -23.09 0.89 13.45
N SER A 515 -22.10 0.45 12.68
CA SER A 515 -21.41 -0.84 12.84
C SER A 515 -20.67 -1.00 14.17
N SER A 516 -20.26 0.10 14.81
CA SER A 516 -19.60 0.12 16.13
C SER A 516 -20.42 0.78 17.24
N TYR A 517 -21.74 0.96 17.02
CA TYR A 517 -22.60 1.66 17.96
C TYR A 517 -22.55 1.05 19.39
N PRO A 518 -22.45 1.87 20.47
CA PRO A 518 -22.54 3.34 20.51
C PRO A 518 -21.27 4.11 20.16
N ALA A 519 -20.10 3.46 20.06
CA ALA A 519 -18.89 4.14 19.66
C ALA A 519 -19.01 4.65 18.21
N ALA A 520 -18.52 5.86 17.95
CA ALA A 520 -18.43 6.37 16.59
C ALA A 520 -17.17 5.84 15.91
N LEU A 521 -17.28 5.59 14.60
CA LEU A 521 -16.09 5.50 13.76
C LEU A 521 -15.61 6.92 13.48
N VAL A 522 -14.32 7.16 13.74
CA VAL A 522 -13.71 8.48 13.61
C VAL A 522 -12.46 8.33 12.78
N HIS A 523 -12.57 8.72 11.51
CA HIS A 523 -11.47 8.62 10.55
C HIS A 523 -10.98 10.01 10.16
N PRO A 524 -9.67 10.17 9.91
CA PRO A 524 -9.14 11.40 9.36
C PRO A 524 -9.67 11.54 7.92
N GLY A 525 -10.53 12.52 7.68
CA GLY A 525 -10.93 12.93 6.33
C GLY A 525 -9.94 13.97 5.81
N ALA A 526 -10.43 15.16 5.45
CA ALA A 526 -9.57 16.22 4.92
C ALA A 526 -8.62 16.78 6.01
N PHE A 527 -7.32 16.74 5.77
CA PHE A 527 -6.30 17.37 6.61
C PHE A 527 -6.44 18.91 6.61
N LEU A 528 -6.30 19.52 7.78
CA LEU A 528 -6.45 20.97 7.99
C LEU A 528 -5.16 21.67 8.43
N GLY A 529 -4.23 20.94 9.05
CA GLY A 529 -2.95 21.48 9.49
C GLY A 529 -2.34 20.73 10.67
N SER A 530 -1.08 21.04 10.94
CA SER A 530 -0.30 20.51 12.07
C SER A 530 0.02 21.64 13.06
N TYR A 531 -0.10 21.36 14.36
CA TYR A 531 0.08 22.34 15.43
C TYR A 531 1.00 21.80 16.51
N VAL A 532 1.89 22.64 17.02
CA VAL A 532 2.78 22.33 18.15
C VAL A 532 2.29 23.10 19.36
N ASP A 533 2.25 22.45 20.53
CA ASP A 533 1.94 23.08 21.81
C ASP A 533 2.89 24.26 22.07
N ASN A 534 2.34 25.43 22.40
CA ASN A 534 3.08 26.69 22.53
C ASN A 534 3.84 27.12 21.26
N GLY A 535 3.47 26.59 20.09
CA GLY A 535 4.02 26.94 18.79
C GLY A 535 3.30 28.12 18.11
N PRO A 536 3.74 28.53 16.90
CA PRO A 536 3.20 29.70 16.20
C PRO A 536 1.69 29.66 15.86
N GLY A 537 1.06 28.49 15.90
CA GLY A 537 -0.37 28.29 15.63
C GLY A 537 -1.22 28.08 16.88
N ASP A 538 -0.63 28.18 18.07
CA ASP A 538 -1.30 28.00 19.35
C ASP A 538 -1.53 29.35 20.05
N LEU A 539 -2.79 29.67 20.31
CA LEU A 539 -3.22 30.90 20.97
C LEU A 539 -3.23 30.76 22.51
N ASN A 540 -2.98 29.57 23.06
CA ASN A 540 -2.97 29.31 24.49
C ASN A 540 -1.55 28.96 24.96
N PRO A 541 -0.94 29.73 25.87
CA PRO A 541 0.42 29.48 26.33
C PRO A 541 0.51 28.43 27.46
N ALA A 542 -0.58 27.72 27.75
CA ALA A 542 -0.61 26.73 28.82
C ALA A 542 -0.17 25.36 28.27
N VAL A 543 0.85 24.78 28.90
CA VAL A 543 1.43 23.49 28.48
C VAL A 543 0.36 22.40 28.35
N GLY A 544 0.33 21.74 27.20
CA GLY A 544 -0.60 20.67 26.87
C GLY A 544 -2.00 21.13 26.45
N GLU A 545 -2.26 22.44 26.39
CA GLU A 545 -3.57 23.01 26.07
C GLU A 545 -3.47 23.94 24.86
N LEU A 546 -4.07 23.55 23.74
CA LEU A 546 -4.02 24.31 22.49
C LEU A 546 -5.29 25.12 22.25
N SER A 547 -5.13 26.31 21.68
CA SER A 547 -6.21 27.08 21.06
C SER A 547 -5.86 27.42 19.63
N ILE A 548 -6.61 26.87 18.68
CA ILE A 548 -6.31 26.94 17.24
C ILE A 548 -7.38 27.80 16.55
N ASP A 549 -6.95 28.79 15.77
CA ASP A 549 -7.86 29.53 14.88
C ASP A 549 -8.25 28.64 13.69
N VAL A 550 -9.54 28.29 13.63
CA VAL A 550 -10.13 27.46 12.57
C VAL A 550 -11.03 28.27 11.63
N SER A 551 -11.10 29.59 11.80
CA SER A 551 -12.00 30.47 11.04
C SER A 551 -11.69 30.50 9.54
N ALA A 552 -10.42 30.30 9.17
CA ALA A 552 -9.97 30.30 7.78
C ALA A 552 -10.30 29.01 7.01
N PHE A 553 -10.72 27.94 7.68
CA PHE A 553 -10.94 26.63 7.03
C PHE A 553 -12.29 26.47 6.33
N GLY A 554 -13.14 27.51 6.35
CA GLY A 554 -14.45 27.49 5.69
C GLY A 554 -15.35 26.36 6.20
N LEU A 555 -15.29 26.08 7.50
CA LEU A 555 -16.08 25.02 8.14
C LEU A 555 -17.54 25.45 8.22
N SER A 556 -18.45 24.55 7.86
CA SER A 556 -19.86 24.69 8.24
C SER A 556 -20.05 24.30 9.69
N ASP A 557 -21.11 24.80 10.33
CA ASP A 557 -21.36 24.52 11.76
C ASP A 557 -21.50 23.01 12.06
N ASP A 558 -21.93 22.21 11.09
CA ASP A 558 -22.10 20.76 11.18
C ASP A 558 -20.87 19.95 10.75
N THR A 559 -19.77 20.59 10.35
CA THR A 559 -18.51 19.89 10.07
C THR A 559 -17.93 19.36 11.38
N TYR A 560 -17.74 18.04 11.46
CA TYR A 560 -17.02 17.42 12.56
C TYR A 560 -15.51 17.53 12.36
N LEU A 561 -14.81 17.89 13.43
CA LEU A 561 -13.36 17.94 13.53
C LEU A 561 -12.88 16.76 14.38
N THR A 562 -11.72 16.23 14.05
CA THR A 562 -10.99 15.23 14.83
C THR A 562 -9.49 15.47 14.68
N ALA A 563 -8.67 14.93 15.58
CA ALA A 563 -7.24 15.09 15.57
C ALA A 563 -6.51 13.84 16.06
N ALA A 564 -5.24 13.72 15.73
CA ALA A 564 -4.31 12.77 16.34
C ALA A 564 -3.03 13.51 16.73
N ALA A 565 -2.38 13.05 17.79
CA ALA A 565 -1.08 13.57 18.21
C ALA A 565 0.02 12.58 17.83
N SER A 566 1.16 13.08 17.39
CA SER A 566 2.35 12.27 17.13
C SER A 566 3.49 12.74 18.03
N TYR A 567 4.22 11.78 18.61
CA TYR A 567 5.33 12.02 19.54
C TYR A 567 6.61 11.48 18.93
N SER A 568 7.67 12.29 18.94
CA SER A 568 8.96 11.93 18.36
C SER A 568 10.12 12.25 19.31
N SER A 569 11.11 11.37 19.27
CA SER A 569 12.41 11.61 19.91
C SER A 569 13.30 12.56 19.10
N VAL A 570 12.96 12.82 17.83
CA VAL A 570 13.68 13.72 16.92
C VAL A 570 12.80 14.91 16.54
N ALA A 571 13.38 16.11 16.60
CA ALA A 571 12.66 17.33 16.26
C ALA A 571 12.35 17.38 14.76
N GLY A 572 11.07 17.57 14.41
CA GLY A 572 10.64 17.74 13.02
C GLY A 572 10.74 16.48 12.16
N SER A 573 10.78 15.28 12.75
CA SER A 573 10.76 14.03 11.98
C SER A 573 9.91 12.99 12.70
N PHE A 574 9.02 12.32 11.97
CA PHE A 574 8.08 11.34 12.48
C PHE A 574 8.18 10.04 11.67
N ASN A 575 9.33 9.39 11.76
CA ASN A 575 9.53 8.06 11.20
C ASN A 575 9.19 6.97 12.22
N GLY A 576 8.81 5.78 11.76
CA GLY A 576 8.47 4.65 12.65
C GLY A 576 9.61 4.22 13.59
N THR A 577 10.85 4.61 13.28
CA THR A 577 12.04 4.36 14.11
C THR A 577 12.06 5.14 15.41
N GLU A 578 11.36 6.25 15.46
CA GLU A 578 11.59 7.31 16.45
C GLU A 578 10.33 8.00 16.92
N ALA A 579 9.17 7.63 16.37
CA ALA A 579 7.90 8.27 16.63
C ALA A 579 6.73 7.28 16.68
N VAL A 580 5.63 7.75 17.29
CA VAL A 580 4.34 7.05 17.33
C VAL A 580 3.20 8.04 17.14
N THR A 581 2.07 7.60 16.60
CA THR A 581 0.83 8.37 16.53
C THR A 581 -0.25 7.79 17.44
N THR A 582 -0.95 8.65 18.15
CA THR A 582 -2.06 8.28 19.04
C THR A 582 -3.28 7.81 18.25
N PRO A 583 -4.27 7.19 18.91
CA PRO A 583 -5.60 7.08 18.36
C PRO A 583 -6.19 8.45 18.04
N MET A 584 -7.12 8.49 17.08
CA MET A 584 -7.93 9.68 16.80
C MET A 584 -8.72 10.13 18.04
N SER A 585 -8.84 11.44 18.22
CA SER A 585 -9.72 12.06 19.22
C SER A 585 -11.19 11.76 18.92
N ASN A 586 -12.03 11.87 19.94
CA ASN A 586 -13.48 11.96 19.71
C ASN A 586 -13.82 13.21 18.89
N PRO A 587 -14.78 13.13 17.95
CA PRO A 587 -15.08 14.23 17.05
C PRO A 587 -15.98 15.27 17.73
N ILE A 588 -15.78 16.54 17.39
CA ILE A 588 -16.65 17.64 17.82
C ILE A 588 -17.07 18.52 16.64
N SER A 589 -18.20 19.20 16.75
CA SER A 589 -18.64 20.22 15.80
C SER A 589 -19.28 21.39 16.54
N VAL A 590 -19.46 22.53 15.85
CA VAL A 590 -20.16 23.68 16.42
C VAL A 590 -21.63 23.32 16.68
N ARG A 591 -22.23 22.58 15.75
CA ARG A 591 -23.63 22.15 15.76
C ARG A 591 -23.72 20.66 15.46
N PRO A 592 -23.61 19.80 16.49
CA PRO A 592 -23.71 18.36 16.30
C PRO A 592 -25.11 17.90 15.94
N SER A 593 -25.17 16.83 15.15
CA SER A 593 -26.41 16.17 14.74
C SER A 593 -26.99 15.33 15.87
N LEU A 594 -28.28 15.53 16.15
CA LEU A 594 -29.05 14.68 17.05
C LEU A 594 -29.57 13.46 16.28
N LEU A 595 -29.07 12.27 16.61
CA LEU A 595 -29.58 11.00 16.16
C LEU A 595 -30.71 10.52 17.09
N ILE A 596 -31.82 10.12 16.50
CA ILE A 596 -33.00 9.61 17.23
C ILE A 596 -33.23 8.17 16.78
N ARG A 597 -33.20 7.22 17.72
CA ARG A 597 -33.50 5.81 17.46
C ARG A 597 -34.66 5.34 18.32
N LEU A 598 -35.64 4.72 17.67
CA LEU A 598 -36.82 4.19 18.34
C LEU A 598 -36.61 2.71 18.59
N ASN A 599 -36.54 2.32 19.86
CA ASN A 599 -36.62 0.94 20.28
C ASN A 599 -38.07 0.63 20.67
N LEU A 600 -38.84 0.19 19.69
CA LEU A 600 -40.27 -0.10 19.87
C LEU A 600 -40.51 -1.27 20.83
N GLU A 601 -39.60 -2.24 20.88
CA GLU A 601 -39.72 -3.42 21.75
C GLU A 601 -39.48 -3.07 23.21
N ALA A 602 -38.47 -2.24 23.49
CA ALA A 602 -38.18 -1.75 24.84
C ALA A 602 -39.10 -0.59 25.26
N GLY A 603 -39.87 -0.01 24.34
CA GLY A 603 -40.64 1.19 24.60
C GLY A 603 -39.76 2.41 24.90
N LEU A 604 -38.58 2.51 24.27
CA LEU A 604 -37.59 3.56 24.53
C LEU A 604 -37.24 4.36 23.26
N THR A 605 -37.09 5.67 23.42
CA THR A 605 -36.45 6.56 22.44
C THR A 605 -35.04 6.83 22.93
N GLU A 606 -34.08 6.49 22.10
CA GLU A 606 -32.68 6.82 22.30
C GLU A 606 -32.33 8.08 21.51
N LEU A 607 -31.70 9.03 22.19
CA LEU A 607 -31.27 10.32 21.67
C LEU A 607 -29.75 10.36 21.81
N SER A 608 -29.01 10.55 20.73
CA SER A 608 -27.56 10.59 20.79
C SER A 608 -26.94 11.66 19.90
N TRP A 609 -25.81 12.18 20.31
CA TRP A 609 -25.04 13.17 19.56
C TRP A 609 -23.55 13.02 19.84
N LEU A 610 -22.72 13.47 18.92
CA LEU A 610 -21.26 13.50 19.10
C LEU A 610 -20.84 14.86 19.65
N GLY A 611 -19.88 14.86 20.57
CA GLY A 611 -19.36 16.09 21.16
C GLY A 611 -18.83 15.87 22.57
N ALA A 612 -18.27 16.93 23.15
CA ALA A 612 -17.78 16.88 24.52
C ALA A 612 -18.92 16.51 25.49
N PRO A 613 -18.64 15.70 26.54
CA PRO A 613 -19.65 15.33 27.52
C PRO A 613 -20.32 16.57 28.14
N VAL A 614 -21.65 16.53 28.26
CA VAL A 614 -22.44 17.54 29.00
C VAL A 614 -22.43 18.96 28.39
N GLN A 615 -21.96 19.13 27.15
CA GLN A 615 -21.99 20.44 26.48
C GLN A 615 -23.39 20.82 25.98
N PHE A 616 -24.28 19.85 25.75
CA PHE A 616 -25.57 20.09 25.12
C PHE A 616 -26.74 19.55 25.95
N ASP A 617 -27.82 20.32 25.98
CA ASP A 617 -29.09 19.95 26.57
C ASP A 617 -30.04 19.41 25.50
N VAL A 618 -30.79 18.35 25.85
CA VAL A 618 -31.83 17.80 24.98
C VAL A 618 -33.18 18.30 25.45
N HIS A 619 -33.93 18.92 24.55
CA HIS A 619 -35.28 19.40 24.82
C HIS A 619 -36.29 18.64 23.96
N SER A 620 -37.52 18.49 24.47
CA SER A 620 -38.59 17.83 23.73
C SER A 620 -39.86 18.69 23.69
N SER A 621 -40.66 18.53 22.64
CA SER A 621 -41.97 19.17 22.52
C SER A 621 -42.97 18.27 21.80
N PRO A 622 -44.25 18.24 22.17
CA PRO A 622 -45.27 17.53 21.41
C PRO A 622 -45.65 18.23 20.10
N VAL A 623 -45.22 19.49 19.91
CA VAL A 623 -45.51 20.30 18.71
C VAL A 623 -44.24 21.01 18.25
N LEU A 624 -44.05 21.14 16.94
CA LEU A 624 -42.97 21.94 16.40
C LEU A 624 -43.30 23.43 16.60
N THR A 625 -42.62 24.10 17.53
CA THR A 625 -42.84 25.52 17.87
C THR A 625 -41.55 26.31 17.87
N ALA A 626 -41.61 27.58 17.48
CA ALA A 626 -40.50 28.52 17.59
C ALA A 626 -40.34 29.10 19.01
N ASP A 627 -41.37 28.99 19.85
CA ASP A 627 -41.35 29.50 21.22
C ASP A 627 -40.47 28.61 22.12
N ALA A 628 -39.39 29.19 22.67
CA ALA A 628 -38.46 28.48 23.55
C ALA A 628 -39.12 27.91 24.81
N SER A 629 -40.20 28.52 25.32
CA SER A 629 -40.94 28.01 26.48
C SER A 629 -41.70 26.71 26.18
N GLY A 630 -41.96 26.42 24.90
CA GLY A 630 -42.58 25.18 24.42
C GLY A 630 -41.64 23.99 24.33
N TRP A 631 -40.38 24.13 24.74
CA TRP A 631 -39.34 23.11 24.70
C TRP A 631 -38.79 22.83 26.11
N PRO A 632 -39.50 22.09 26.97
CA PRO A 632 -38.93 21.64 28.24
C PRO A 632 -37.71 20.73 28.03
N LEU A 633 -36.78 20.80 28.98
CA LEU A 633 -35.63 19.88 29.08
C LEU A 633 -36.15 18.45 29.23
N VAL A 634 -35.53 17.50 28.53
CA VAL A 634 -35.75 16.07 28.76
C VAL A 634 -35.09 15.72 30.10
N PRO A 635 -35.83 15.22 31.10
CA PRO A 635 -35.22 14.85 32.38
C PRO A 635 -34.32 13.63 32.18
N ILE A 636 -33.01 13.82 32.37
CA ILE A 636 -32.01 12.75 32.26
C ILE A 636 -31.67 12.28 33.68
N SER A 637 -31.99 11.03 34.02
CA SER A 637 -31.38 10.42 35.22
C SER A 637 -29.91 10.12 34.94
N ALA A 638 -29.04 10.25 35.94
CA ALA A 638 -27.60 9.97 35.76
C ALA A 638 -27.34 8.57 35.18
N ASP A 639 -28.17 7.58 35.52
CA ASP A 639 -28.10 6.22 35.00
C ASP A 639 -28.54 6.08 33.52
N ALA A 640 -29.25 7.08 32.97
CA ALA A 640 -29.74 7.09 31.59
C ALA A 640 -28.79 7.82 30.62
N PHE A 641 -27.72 8.45 31.13
CA PHE A 641 -26.69 9.10 30.34
C PHE A 641 -25.44 8.22 30.26
N THR A 642 -25.01 7.91 29.04
CA THR A 642 -23.71 7.24 28.82
C THR A 642 -22.94 7.98 27.74
N SER A 643 -21.64 8.18 27.96
CA SER A 643 -20.72 8.72 26.95
C SER A 643 -19.74 7.63 26.57
N THR A 644 -19.81 7.15 25.33
CA THR A 644 -18.96 6.07 24.82
C THR A 644 -18.38 6.47 23.47
N GLY A 645 -17.04 6.54 23.36
CA GLY A 645 -16.37 6.91 22.11
C GLY A 645 -16.81 8.26 21.54
N GLY A 646 -17.00 9.26 22.42
CA GLY A 646 -17.43 10.60 22.02
C GLY A 646 -18.92 10.75 21.73
N ARG A 647 -19.69 9.66 21.76
CA ARG A 647 -21.13 9.69 21.61
C ARG A 647 -21.81 9.77 22.97
N ASN A 648 -22.54 10.85 23.18
CA ASN A 648 -23.44 11.04 24.30
C ASN A 648 -24.77 10.37 23.96
N VAL A 649 -25.28 9.53 24.86
CA VAL A 649 -26.51 8.77 24.68
C VAL A 649 -27.42 9.02 25.86
N VAL A 650 -28.66 9.40 25.56
CA VAL A 650 -29.76 9.58 26.52
C VAL A 650 -30.92 8.70 26.09
N THR A 651 -31.52 7.99 27.05
CA THR A 651 -32.74 7.20 26.81
C THR A 651 -33.94 7.82 27.54
N THR A 652 -35.09 7.85 26.87
CA THR A 652 -36.38 8.27 27.45
C THR A 652 -37.47 7.30 27.02
N SER A 653 -38.57 7.22 27.78
CA SER A 653 -39.70 6.37 27.40
C SER A 653 -40.39 6.84 26.12
N ILE A 654 -40.87 5.88 25.31
CA ILE A 654 -41.82 6.12 24.24
C ILE A 654 -43.18 6.36 24.88
N ASP A 655 -43.71 7.56 24.71
CA ASP A 655 -45.09 7.87 25.07
C ASP A 655 -46.01 7.50 23.91
N SER A 656 -46.45 6.24 23.87
CA SER A 656 -47.33 5.71 22.82
C SER A 656 -48.72 6.38 22.78
N ALA A 657 -49.05 7.23 23.76
CA ALA A 657 -50.27 8.02 23.80
C ALA A 657 -50.12 9.42 23.17
N LYS A 658 -48.91 9.87 22.83
CA LYS A 658 -48.66 11.15 22.14
C LYS A 658 -48.57 10.97 20.62
N ALA A 659 -49.25 11.84 19.87
CA ALA A 659 -49.30 11.77 18.41
C ALA A 659 -47.97 12.14 17.72
N ALA A 660 -47.11 12.92 18.37
CA ALA A 660 -45.78 13.30 17.89
C ALA A 660 -44.89 13.74 19.07
N ALA A 661 -43.58 13.52 18.95
CA ALA A 661 -42.55 14.09 19.81
C ALA A 661 -41.43 14.66 18.94
N PHE A 662 -41.14 15.94 19.11
CA PHE A 662 -40.02 16.63 18.48
C PHE A 662 -38.91 16.78 19.50
N TYR A 663 -37.66 16.67 19.04
CA TYR A 663 -36.48 16.85 19.88
C TYR A 663 -35.55 17.89 19.27
N ARG A 664 -34.86 18.63 20.13
CA ARG A 664 -33.77 19.53 19.71
C ARG A 664 -32.60 19.43 20.68
N LEU A 665 -31.42 19.64 20.14
CA LEU A 665 -30.19 19.78 20.89
C LEU A 665 -29.88 21.28 21.06
N VAL A 666 -29.59 21.71 22.27
CA VAL A 666 -29.31 23.12 22.61
C VAL A 666 -27.90 23.20 23.19
N GLY A 667 -27.03 23.94 22.52
CA GLY A 667 -25.67 24.21 22.98
C GLY A 667 -25.59 25.42 23.93
N PRO A 668 -24.40 25.68 24.50
CA PRO A 668 -24.15 26.77 25.44
C PRO A 668 -24.23 28.17 24.81
#